data_AF-A0A2D7MBG5-F1
#
_entry.id   AF-A0A2D7MBG5-F1
#
_cell.length_a   1.000
_cell.length_b   1.000
_cell.length_c   1.000
_cell.angle_alpha   90.00
_cell.angle_beta   90.00
_cell.angle_gamma   90.00
#
_symmetry.space_group_name_H-M   'P 1'
#
loop_
_entity.id
_entity.type
_entity.pdbx_description
1 polymer ?
#
loop_
_entity_poly.entity_id
_entity_poly.type
_entity_poly.pdbx_seq_one_letter_code
_entity_poly.pdbx_strand_id
1 'polypeptide(L)'
;MKKKLIFIFTFVFYLGNGQDYFPTNSRVLSNNSNYTAIQGADVYTDAETLIKNATILIHKRKVVSVGKNIKLPANTLTHEMKGYVIYPSFIELFSSFGIPNPKRAAGSGRSPRYEATREGYYWNDHIRPEVQAFDMLEYSTKEAAKLRSMGFGSVNSHNADGIARGNGTLITLNDKGNNASRVLHTISGQYFSFSKSVTSRQSYPGSLMGSQALLRQLNHDLRWCSQGLSETRDKSLEAMLDQQNQPFFFEAGNRGNAFKAAKIAQQFGQNYNVLGGGDEFEHLDLLKKYNTRLVVPVNFPKAYDVSDPINASYVNLSDLRFWEQAPSNLAILEDAGFSSAISSKGLSTSKSFFSNLRKAMERGASKEFILKGLTEIPAQMLKLENTLGQLQEGFQANFIVTKGNLFAKDFVIYENWVQGEPHILEDRNVINLKGDYTLEYKNHSFEISISGSSKKPNLKATSNDMPYDSKVSYDFPWLNFTLSNDEGKLYRFQSRINDASSFSGRVIANNGMNWKFGARKVAPSEVEKKKDKKKNTLVSSEMISTMRFPNVGMGIDQMPDSEHLLFKNATVWTGEEVLEQTDVHVRNGKIVGVGKNLNARGAKQIDATGKHLTAGIIDEHSHIGAFVINEGGQNSSAEVRMKDVINEKDIDIYRNLAGGVTTIQLLHGSANPIGGQSAILRLKWGNNSEELLFKGADPYIKFALGENVKQSNWQSFTRFPQTRMGVEQIFVDYFTRAEDYMSLKESGAPYRVDEELETLSEILRGERFISCHSYVQSEINMLMKVADRFGFTVNTFTHILEGYKVADKMKEHGAGGSTFSDWWAYKYEVKDAIPYNAAIMSREGVTVAINSDDAEMSRRLNQEAAKTVKYGGVSEIEAWKMVTLNPAKLLHIDDKVGSIAAGKEADIVLWSDHPLSIYAYAEKTLIQGQTFFDFEKDKELQKRNQKERIRLIKIMLNVTKKEGAETQIPVQNKKRYFECETI
;
A
#
# COMPACT_ATOMS: atom_id res chain seq x y z
N MET A 1 -63.59 -0.34 50.05
CA MET A 1 -63.97 -1.70 49.58
C MET A 1 -63.33 -1.91 48.21
N LYS A 2 -62.15 -2.54 48.12
CA LYS A 2 -61.92 -3.95 47.68
C LYS A 2 -62.56 -4.34 46.33
N LYS A 3 -61.73 -4.46 45.28
CA LYS A 3 -61.45 -5.62 44.38
C LYS A 3 -60.77 -5.10 43.08
N LYS A 4 -59.48 -5.35 42.79
CA LYS A 4 -58.85 -6.55 42.15
C LYS A 4 -59.58 -6.91 40.83
N LEU A 5 -59.01 -7.06 39.61
CA LEU A 5 -57.72 -7.65 39.18
C LEU A 5 -57.59 -7.54 37.61
N ILE A 6 -56.39 -7.20 37.09
CA ILE A 6 -55.63 -7.90 36.00
C ILE A 6 -55.99 -7.84 34.48
N PHE A 7 -54.95 -7.44 33.69
CA PHE A 7 -54.49 -7.81 32.31
C PHE A 7 -55.48 -7.64 31.11
N ILE A 8 -55.14 -7.14 29.91
CA ILE A 8 -54.04 -7.43 28.96
C ILE A 8 -53.86 -6.20 28.04
N PHE A 9 -52.60 -5.77 27.82
CA PHE A 9 -52.22 -4.88 26.72
C PHE A 9 -52.24 -5.69 25.41
N THR A 10 -53.19 -5.41 24.52
CA THR A 10 -53.20 -5.95 23.15
C THR A 10 -52.66 -4.86 22.20
N PHE A 11 -51.34 -4.79 22.03
CA PHE A 11 -50.75 -4.09 20.89
C PHE A 11 -50.96 -4.99 19.66
N VAL A 12 -52.04 -4.76 18.93
CA VAL A 12 -52.28 -5.38 17.63
C VAL A 12 -51.29 -4.75 16.65
N PHE A 13 -50.26 -5.50 16.29
CA PHE A 13 -49.46 -5.24 15.09
C PHE A 13 -50.37 -5.40 13.87
N TYR A 14 -50.86 -4.28 13.32
CA TYR A 14 -51.38 -4.26 11.97
C TYR A 14 -50.20 -4.44 11.01
N LEU A 15 -50.04 -5.66 10.51
CA LEU A 15 -49.27 -5.94 9.30
C LEU A 15 -49.98 -5.28 8.12
N GLY A 16 -49.55 -4.07 7.76
CA GLY A 16 -49.95 -3.43 6.53
C GLY A 16 -49.48 -4.27 5.34
N ASN A 17 -50.40 -4.99 4.69
CA ASN A 17 -50.17 -5.52 3.35
C ASN A 17 -50.19 -4.33 2.38
N GLY A 18 -49.01 -3.79 2.04
CA GLY A 18 -48.90 -2.79 0.98
C GLY A 18 -49.34 -3.37 -0.37
N GLN A 19 -50.26 -2.68 -1.05
CA GLN A 19 -50.58 -2.93 -2.46
C GLN A 19 -49.32 -2.71 -3.32
N ASP A 20 -49.17 -3.53 -4.37
CA ASP A 20 -48.15 -3.30 -5.38
C ASP A 20 -48.46 -2.00 -6.13
N TYR A 21 -47.50 -1.07 -6.16
CA TYR A 21 -47.75 0.32 -6.56
C TYR A 21 -47.73 0.54 -8.08
N PHE A 22 -47.26 -0.45 -8.87
CA PHE A 22 -47.07 -0.29 -10.32
C PHE A 22 -48.27 -0.82 -11.13
N PRO A 23 -49.11 0.06 -11.74
CA PRO A 23 -50.11 -0.38 -12.69
C PRO A 23 -49.44 -0.94 -13.95
N THR A 24 -49.94 -2.06 -14.46
CA THR A 24 -49.46 -2.66 -15.72
C THR A 24 -50.63 -3.15 -16.56
N ASN A 25 -50.66 -2.72 -17.83
CA ASN A 25 -51.69 -3.12 -18.80
C ASN A 25 -51.19 -4.23 -19.75
N SER A 26 -49.94 -4.67 -19.60
CA SER A 26 -49.33 -5.66 -20.49
C SER A 26 -49.45 -7.11 -19.99
N ARG A 27 -49.95 -7.32 -18.77
CA ARG A 27 -50.13 -8.65 -18.17
C ARG A 27 -51.17 -8.65 -17.06
N VAL A 28 -51.71 -9.83 -16.77
CA VAL A 28 -52.45 -10.09 -15.54
C VAL A 28 -51.47 -10.05 -14.35
N LEU A 29 -51.79 -9.28 -13.30
CA LEU A 29 -51.00 -9.23 -12.07
C LEU A 29 -51.18 -10.55 -11.28
N SER A 30 -50.22 -11.47 -11.42
CA SER A 30 -50.10 -12.63 -10.53
C SER A 30 -48.92 -12.43 -9.58
N ASN A 31 -49.21 -12.05 -8.34
CA ASN A 31 -48.19 -11.99 -7.28
C ASN A 31 -47.90 -13.41 -6.79
N ASN A 32 -46.87 -14.03 -7.37
CA ASN A 32 -46.40 -15.32 -6.89
C ASN A 32 -45.50 -15.11 -5.66
N SER A 33 -46.11 -15.12 -4.47
CA SER A 33 -45.41 -15.04 -3.18
C SER A 33 -45.18 -16.42 -2.56
N ASN A 34 -44.96 -17.46 -3.37
CA ASN A 34 -44.71 -18.79 -2.81
C ASN A 34 -43.44 -18.81 -1.95
N TYR A 35 -43.43 -19.68 -0.95
CA TYR A 35 -42.21 -20.05 -0.25
C TYR A 35 -41.35 -20.92 -1.16
N THR A 36 -40.03 -20.82 -1.03
CA THR A 36 -39.08 -21.71 -1.71
C THR A 36 -38.27 -22.45 -0.65
N ALA A 37 -38.24 -23.78 -0.69
CA ALA A 37 -37.46 -24.60 0.23
C ALA A 37 -36.33 -25.31 -0.51
N ILE A 38 -35.10 -25.10 -0.06
CA ILE A 38 -33.91 -25.81 -0.53
C ILE A 38 -33.63 -26.95 0.46
N GLN A 39 -33.79 -28.20 0.05
CA GLN A 39 -33.86 -29.33 0.98
C GLN A 39 -32.71 -30.32 0.80
N GLY A 40 -32.13 -30.78 1.92
CA GLY A 40 -31.24 -31.94 1.98
C GLY A 40 -29.75 -31.66 1.77
N ALA A 41 -29.35 -30.38 1.69
CA ALA A 41 -27.94 -29.98 1.57
C ALA A 41 -27.26 -29.89 2.94
N ASP A 42 -25.94 -29.98 2.96
CA ASP A 42 -25.13 -29.57 4.12
C ASP A 42 -24.94 -28.04 4.05
N VAL A 43 -25.40 -27.30 5.05
CA VAL A 43 -25.47 -25.83 4.99
C VAL A 43 -24.53 -25.20 6.02
N TYR A 44 -23.59 -24.39 5.56
CA TYR A 44 -22.90 -23.42 6.39
C TYR A 44 -23.81 -22.21 6.62
N THR A 45 -24.24 -21.98 7.86
CA THR A 45 -25.06 -20.80 8.20
C THR A 45 -24.21 -19.55 8.37
N ASP A 46 -22.96 -19.75 8.75
CA ASP A 46 -21.88 -18.78 8.89
C ASP A 46 -20.55 -19.50 8.58
N ALA A 47 -19.40 -18.87 8.79
CA ALA A 47 -18.10 -19.45 8.47
C ALA A 47 -17.75 -20.73 9.26
N GLU A 48 -18.36 -20.97 10.42
CA GLU A 48 -17.99 -22.04 11.36
C GLU A 48 -19.10 -23.11 11.49
N THR A 49 -20.36 -22.68 11.43
CA THR A 49 -21.52 -23.51 11.78
C THR A 49 -22.04 -24.29 10.57
N LEU A 50 -21.84 -25.61 10.61
CA LEU A 50 -22.34 -26.55 9.59
C LEU A 50 -23.56 -27.35 10.08
N ILE A 51 -24.68 -27.21 9.38
CA ILE A 51 -25.89 -28.03 9.60
C ILE A 51 -26.02 -29.05 8.47
N LYS A 52 -25.80 -30.32 8.79
CA LYS A 52 -25.93 -31.42 7.82
C LYS A 52 -27.39 -31.71 7.44
N ASN A 53 -27.64 -32.04 6.18
CA ASN A 53 -28.98 -32.40 5.66
C ASN A 53 -30.08 -31.40 6.08
N ALA A 54 -29.79 -30.11 5.97
CA ALA A 54 -30.67 -29.03 6.35
C ALA A 54 -31.65 -28.65 5.23
N THR A 55 -32.70 -27.93 5.63
CA THR A 55 -33.58 -27.19 4.74
C THR A 55 -33.34 -25.69 4.95
N ILE A 56 -33.32 -24.90 3.87
CA ILE A 56 -33.39 -23.44 3.90
C ILE A 56 -34.76 -23.04 3.36
N LEU A 57 -35.58 -22.39 4.18
CA LEU A 57 -36.86 -21.85 3.76
C LEU A 57 -36.70 -20.38 3.42
N ILE A 58 -37.11 -20.00 2.21
CA ILE A 58 -36.95 -18.66 1.65
C ILE A 58 -38.34 -18.09 1.34
N HIS A 59 -38.54 -16.82 1.65
CA HIS A 59 -39.75 -16.10 1.27
C HIS A 59 -39.42 -14.63 1.06
N LYS A 60 -39.99 -14.03 0.00
CA LYS A 60 -39.77 -12.61 -0.35
C LYS A 60 -38.28 -12.22 -0.29
N ARG A 61 -37.43 -13.05 -0.90
CA ARG A 61 -35.96 -12.86 -1.01
C ARG A 61 -35.14 -13.02 0.27
N LYS A 62 -35.79 -13.35 1.40
CA LYS A 62 -35.13 -13.52 2.70
C LYS A 62 -35.17 -14.97 3.15
N VAL A 63 -34.19 -15.35 3.96
CA VAL A 63 -34.22 -16.60 4.72
C VAL A 63 -35.25 -16.45 5.84
N VAL A 64 -36.19 -17.38 5.92
CA VAL A 64 -37.22 -17.46 6.97
C VAL A 64 -36.76 -18.39 8.08
N SER A 65 -36.15 -19.51 7.72
CA SER A 65 -35.63 -20.47 8.69
C SER A 65 -34.61 -21.39 8.02
N VAL A 66 -33.62 -21.85 8.78
CA VAL A 66 -32.66 -22.87 8.37
C VAL A 66 -32.56 -23.97 9.44
N GLY A 67 -32.58 -25.24 9.04
CA GLY A 67 -32.55 -26.36 9.98
C GLY A 67 -33.04 -27.69 9.40
N LYS A 68 -32.93 -28.77 10.17
CA LYS A 68 -33.23 -30.14 9.71
C LYS A 68 -34.73 -30.45 9.57
N ASN A 69 -35.56 -29.87 10.44
CA ASN A 69 -36.98 -30.23 10.58
C ASN A 69 -37.91 -29.02 10.39
N ILE A 70 -37.79 -28.32 9.26
CA ILE A 70 -38.63 -27.16 8.96
C ILE A 70 -39.99 -27.62 8.44
N LYS A 71 -41.07 -27.13 9.08
CA LYS A 71 -42.44 -27.33 8.56
C LYS A 71 -42.66 -26.41 7.36
N LEU A 72 -42.90 -27.01 6.19
CA LEU A 72 -43.12 -26.26 4.97
C LEU A 72 -44.55 -25.71 4.89
N PRO A 73 -44.74 -24.41 4.60
CA PRO A 73 -46.05 -23.87 4.26
C PRO A 73 -46.66 -24.55 3.03
N ALA A 74 -47.99 -24.49 2.90
CA ALA A 74 -48.67 -24.97 1.69
C ALA A 74 -48.17 -24.21 0.44
N ASN A 75 -48.13 -24.90 -0.72
CA ASN A 75 -47.65 -24.35 -2.00
C ASN A 75 -46.17 -23.90 -2.01
N THR A 76 -45.34 -24.45 -1.12
CA THR A 76 -43.88 -24.23 -1.15
C THR A 76 -43.26 -24.89 -2.38
N LEU A 77 -42.47 -24.14 -3.14
CA LEU A 77 -41.63 -24.65 -4.21
C LEU A 77 -40.40 -25.35 -3.61
N THR A 78 -40.21 -26.64 -3.87
CA THR A 78 -39.11 -27.42 -3.29
C THR A 78 -38.00 -27.65 -4.31
N HIS A 79 -36.75 -27.49 -3.86
CA HIS A 79 -35.55 -27.82 -4.62
C HIS A 79 -34.73 -28.81 -3.81
N GLU A 80 -34.65 -30.06 -4.27
CA GLU A 80 -33.82 -31.07 -3.64
C GLU A 80 -32.34 -30.83 -3.95
N MET A 81 -31.50 -30.81 -2.93
CA MET A 81 -30.06 -30.53 -2.97
C MET A 81 -29.27 -31.57 -2.16
N LYS A 82 -29.77 -32.81 -2.11
CA LYS A 82 -29.10 -33.90 -1.40
C LYS A 82 -27.68 -34.14 -1.92
N GLY A 83 -26.70 -34.15 -1.02
CA GLY A 83 -25.28 -34.36 -1.36
C GLY A 83 -24.54 -33.12 -1.88
N TYR A 84 -25.17 -31.94 -1.82
CA TYR A 84 -24.55 -30.65 -2.08
C TYR A 84 -24.22 -29.94 -0.76
N VAL A 85 -23.30 -28.98 -0.85
CA VAL A 85 -22.90 -28.10 0.25
C VAL A 85 -23.27 -26.66 -0.10
N ILE A 86 -23.85 -25.94 0.85
CA ILE A 86 -24.27 -24.55 0.70
C ILE A 86 -23.44 -23.66 1.62
N TYR A 87 -22.97 -22.53 1.10
CA TYR A 87 -22.27 -21.48 1.85
C TYR A 87 -22.96 -20.13 1.62
N PRO A 88 -22.88 -19.16 2.56
CA PRO A 88 -23.29 -17.80 2.28
C PRO A 88 -22.52 -17.23 1.08
N SER A 89 -23.18 -16.45 0.21
CA SER A 89 -22.48 -15.81 -0.91
C SER A 89 -21.59 -14.68 -0.43
N PHE A 90 -20.52 -14.43 -1.16
CA PHE A 90 -19.51 -13.44 -0.80
C PHE A 90 -19.97 -11.99 -1.04
N ILE A 91 -19.30 -11.05 -0.38
CA ILE A 91 -19.54 -9.60 -0.47
C ILE A 91 -18.24 -8.90 -0.89
N GLU A 92 -18.26 -8.18 -2.02
CA GLU A 92 -17.13 -7.35 -2.46
C GLU A 92 -17.29 -5.90 -1.97
N LEU A 93 -16.31 -5.36 -1.26
CA LEU A 93 -16.36 -3.99 -0.72
C LEU A 93 -15.81 -2.94 -1.67
N PHE A 94 -14.92 -3.31 -2.60
CA PHE A 94 -14.26 -2.38 -3.51
C PHE A 94 -14.50 -2.78 -4.97
N SER A 95 -15.72 -2.53 -5.44
CA SER A 95 -16.13 -2.80 -6.82
C SER A 95 -16.35 -1.52 -7.62
N SER A 96 -16.22 -1.63 -8.95
CA SER A 96 -16.70 -0.64 -9.93
C SER A 96 -17.83 -1.23 -10.78
N PHE A 97 -18.49 -2.29 -10.31
CA PHE A 97 -19.54 -3.00 -11.05
C PHE A 97 -20.67 -2.05 -11.43
N GLY A 98 -20.98 -2.01 -12.72
CA GLY A 98 -22.02 -1.15 -13.28
C GLY A 98 -21.75 0.35 -13.16
N ILE A 99 -20.52 0.77 -12.84
CA ILE A 99 -20.13 2.18 -12.81
C ILE A 99 -19.10 2.42 -13.92
N PRO A 100 -19.31 3.41 -14.79
CA PRO A 100 -18.39 3.71 -15.88
C PRO A 100 -17.04 4.18 -15.33
N ASN A 101 -15.95 3.75 -15.97
CA ASN A 101 -14.63 4.24 -15.61
C ASN A 101 -14.50 5.74 -15.93
N PRO A 102 -13.88 6.54 -15.04
CA PRO A 102 -13.67 7.97 -15.27
C PRO A 102 -12.79 8.20 -16.50
N LYS A 103 -13.19 9.13 -17.36
CA LYS A 103 -12.43 9.49 -18.57
C LYS A 103 -11.39 10.56 -18.24
N ARG A 104 -10.13 10.31 -18.59
CA ARG A 104 -9.05 11.27 -18.36
C ARG A 104 -9.33 12.60 -19.07
N ALA A 105 -9.11 13.72 -18.36
CA ALA A 105 -9.25 15.05 -18.93
C ALA A 105 -8.29 15.26 -20.12
N ALA A 106 -8.81 15.84 -21.21
CA ALA A 106 -7.99 16.17 -22.38
C ALA A 106 -6.94 17.24 -22.04
N GLY A 107 -5.69 16.99 -22.42
CA GLY A 107 -4.58 17.92 -22.23
C GLY A 107 -4.20 18.63 -23.53
N SER A 108 -4.23 19.97 -23.54
CA SER A 108 -3.82 20.80 -24.69
C SER A 108 -2.57 21.67 -24.44
N GLY A 109 -1.79 21.44 -23.38
CA GLY A 109 -0.59 22.23 -23.10
C GLY A 109 0.26 21.69 -21.95
N ARG A 110 1.55 22.08 -21.94
CA ARG A 110 2.56 21.68 -20.94
C ARG A 110 2.44 22.41 -19.59
N SER A 111 1.65 23.48 -19.50
CA SER A 111 1.56 24.28 -18.28
C SER A 111 0.64 23.66 -17.22
N PRO A 112 1.04 23.67 -15.93
CA PRO A 112 0.20 23.26 -14.82
C PRO A 112 -1.01 24.18 -14.65
N ARG A 113 -2.11 23.62 -14.14
CA ARG A 113 -3.32 24.38 -13.76
C ARG A 113 -3.39 24.42 -12.23
N TYR A 114 -3.32 25.61 -11.64
CA TYR A 114 -3.32 25.77 -10.19
C TYR A 114 -4.74 25.89 -9.62
N GLU A 115 -5.59 26.65 -10.30
CA GLU A 115 -6.98 26.87 -9.89
C GLU A 115 -7.88 25.64 -10.10
N ALA A 116 -8.87 25.50 -9.23
CA ALA A 116 -9.99 24.59 -9.44
C ALA A 116 -10.90 25.08 -10.57
N THR A 117 -11.66 24.15 -11.13
CA THR A 117 -12.54 24.38 -12.28
C THR A 117 -14.02 24.32 -11.93
N ARG A 118 -14.35 23.87 -10.71
CA ARG A 118 -15.73 23.67 -10.26
C ARG A 118 -16.10 24.72 -9.24
N GLU A 119 -17.00 25.62 -9.62
CA GLU A 119 -17.52 26.69 -8.75
C GLU A 119 -18.57 26.16 -7.77
N GLY A 120 -18.51 26.60 -6.50
CA GLY A 120 -19.43 26.17 -5.43
C GLY A 120 -19.13 24.79 -4.84
N TYR A 121 -17.99 24.20 -5.19
CA TYR A 121 -17.44 22.97 -4.61
C TYR A 121 -16.16 23.29 -3.87
N TYR A 122 -15.59 22.29 -3.21
CA TYR A 122 -14.31 22.44 -2.53
C TYR A 122 -13.24 22.99 -3.46
N TRP A 123 -12.36 23.84 -2.91
CA TRP A 123 -11.30 24.56 -3.65
C TRP A 123 -10.33 23.62 -4.40
N ASN A 124 -10.38 22.31 -4.13
CA ASN A 124 -9.61 21.29 -4.80
C ASN A 124 -10.50 20.30 -5.58
N ASP A 125 -10.30 20.23 -6.89
CA ASP A 125 -11.04 19.38 -7.83
C ASP A 125 -10.80 17.87 -7.66
N HIS A 126 -9.88 17.46 -6.77
CA HIS A 126 -9.69 16.06 -6.40
C HIS A 126 -10.58 15.63 -5.23
N ILE A 127 -11.31 16.57 -4.60
CA ILE A 127 -12.31 16.31 -3.55
C ILE A 127 -13.70 16.28 -4.19
N ARG A 128 -14.31 15.09 -4.29
CA ARG A 128 -15.58 14.83 -5.00
C ARG A 128 -16.62 14.04 -4.19
N PRO A 129 -16.83 14.35 -2.90
CA PRO A 129 -17.76 13.62 -2.04
C PRO A 129 -19.24 13.68 -2.49
N GLU A 130 -19.60 14.64 -3.33
CA GLU A 130 -20.93 14.79 -3.92
C GLU A 130 -21.29 13.69 -4.93
N VAL A 131 -20.31 12.96 -5.47
CA VAL A 131 -20.54 11.94 -6.49
C VAL A 131 -21.39 10.79 -5.92
N GLN A 132 -22.55 10.55 -6.54
CA GLN A 132 -23.48 9.49 -6.17
C GLN A 132 -23.28 8.27 -7.08
N ALA A 133 -22.81 7.15 -6.51
CA ALA A 133 -22.58 5.94 -7.29
C ALA A 133 -23.88 5.32 -7.85
N PHE A 134 -25.00 5.47 -7.14
CA PHE A 134 -26.30 4.98 -7.58
C PHE A 134 -26.79 5.65 -8.87
N ASP A 135 -26.55 6.95 -9.03
CA ASP A 135 -26.99 7.73 -10.20
C ASP A 135 -26.26 7.30 -11.49
N MET A 136 -25.10 6.65 -11.35
CA MET A 136 -24.28 6.16 -12.46
C MET A 136 -24.49 4.67 -12.75
N LEU A 137 -25.36 4.00 -12.00
CA LEU A 137 -25.45 2.54 -12.00
C LEU A 137 -26.14 1.98 -13.25
N GLU A 138 -25.38 1.26 -14.06
CA GLU A 138 -25.86 0.46 -15.18
C GLU A 138 -25.62 -1.04 -14.94
N TYR A 139 -26.68 -1.79 -14.63
CA TYR A 139 -26.54 -3.21 -14.30
C TYR A 139 -26.13 -4.07 -15.52
N SER A 140 -24.97 -4.73 -15.42
CA SER A 140 -24.45 -5.63 -16.46
C SER A 140 -24.60 -7.10 -16.06
N THR A 141 -25.46 -7.85 -16.75
CA THR A 141 -25.63 -9.30 -16.51
C THR A 141 -24.34 -10.09 -16.77
N LYS A 142 -23.51 -9.62 -17.73
CA LYS A 142 -22.22 -10.23 -18.06
C LYS A 142 -21.20 -10.07 -16.92
N GLU A 143 -21.10 -8.87 -16.36
CA GLU A 143 -20.20 -8.62 -15.21
C GLU A 143 -20.71 -9.33 -13.95
N ALA A 144 -22.03 -9.31 -13.73
CA ALA A 144 -22.65 -10.01 -12.61
C ALA A 144 -22.41 -11.52 -12.69
N ALA A 145 -22.50 -12.12 -13.89
CA ALA A 145 -22.19 -13.54 -14.09
C ALA A 145 -20.73 -13.87 -13.74
N LYS A 146 -19.78 -12.99 -14.10
CA LYS A 146 -18.37 -13.14 -13.73
C LYS A 146 -18.17 -13.10 -12.21
N LEU A 147 -18.76 -12.13 -11.52
CA LEU A 147 -18.67 -12.01 -10.06
C LEU A 147 -19.37 -13.17 -9.34
N ARG A 148 -20.56 -13.59 -9.81
CA ARG A 148 -21.25 -14.76 -9.27
C ARG A 148 -20.44 -16.05 -9.45
N SER A 149 -19.68 -16.18 -10.53
CA SER A 149 -18.77 -17.32 -10.72
C SER A 149 -17.60 -17.35 -9.73
N MET A 150 -17.26 -16.21 -9.11
CA MET A 150 -16.32 -16.11 -8.00
C MET A 150 -16.99 -16.35 -6.63
N GLY A 151 -18.32 -16.49 -6.59
CA GLY A 151 -19.10 -16.71 -5.38
C GLY A 151 -19.74 -15.44 -4.79
N PHE A 152 -19.55 -14.27 -5.40
CA PHE A 152 -20.18 -13.04 -4.91
C PHE A 152 -21.69 -13.04 -5.14
N GLY A 153 -22.46 -12.65 -4.13
CA GLY A 153 -23.90 -12.41 -4.22
C GLY A 153 -24.24 -10.92 -4.17
N SER A 154 -23.34 -10.11 -3.61
CA SER A 154 -23.49 -8.66 -3.48
C SER A 154 -22.16 -7.95 -3.64
N VAL A 155 -22.21 -6.72 -4.14
CA VAL A 155 -21.04 -5.87 -4.34
C VAL A 155 -21.34 -4.45 -3.92
N ASN A 156 -20.37 -3.78 -3.31
CA ASN A 156 -20.39 -2.37 -3.03
C ASN A 156 -19.63 -1.64 -4.13
N SER A 157 -20.39 -0.99 -5.02
CA SER A 157 -19.84 -0.28 -6.18
C SER A 157 -19.64 1.19 -5.87
N HIS A 158 -18.51 1.76 -6.27
CA HIS A 158 -18.22 3.19 -6.16
C HIS A 158 -17.46 3.71 -7.38
N ASN A 159 -17.46 5.03 -7.57
CA ASN A 159 -16.62 5.68 -8.57
C ASN A 159 -15.18 5.80 -8.04
N ALA A 160 -14.20 5.28 -8.77
CA ALA A 160 -12.80 5.29 -8.37
C ALA A 160 -12.04 6.53 -8.87
N ASP A 161 -12.57 7.74 -8.64
CA ASP A 161 -11.98 9.00 -9.13
C ASP A 161 -11.83 10.06 -8.02
N GLY A 162 -10.59 10.44 -7.69
CA GLY A 162 -10.30 11.48 -6.70
C GLY A 162 -9.81 10.97 -5.34
N ILE A 163 -9.53 11.93 -4.46
CA ILE A 163 -9.05 11.74 -3.09
C ILE A 163 -10.22 11.51 -2.13
N ALA A 164 -11.27 12.32 -2.23
CA ALA A 164 -12.61 11.99 -1.73
C ALA A 164 -13.48 11.68 -2.96
N ARG A 165 -14.06 10.49 -3.04
CA ARG A 165 -14.56 9.93 -4.31
C ARG A 165 -16.09 9.87 -4.42
N GLY A 166 -16.79 10.34 -3.39
CA GLY A 166 -18.23 10.18 -3.27
C GLY A 166 -18.59 8.93 -2.49
N ASN A 167 -19.83 8.46 -2.69
CA ASN A 167 -20.33 7.29 -1.99
C ASN A 167 -20.25 5.99 -2.78
N GLY A 168 -20.48 4.88 -2.08
CA GLY A 168 -20.82 3.61 -2.68
C GLY A 168 -22.32 3.34 -2.70
N THR A 169 -22.72 2.39 -3.54
CA THR A 169 -24.05 1.78 -3.59
C THR A 169 -23.92 0.26 -3.43
N LEU A 170 -24.72 -0.33 -2.53
CA LEU A 170 -24.72 -1.77 -2.29
C LEU A 170 -25.76 -2.46 -3.16
N ILE A 171 -25.31 -3.38 -4.02
CA ILE A 171 -26.13 -4.00 -5.07
C ILE A 171 -26.03 -5.51 -4.97
N THR A 172 -27.18 -6.19 -5.08
CA THR A 172 -27.24 -7.65 -5.26
C THR A 172 -27.15 -8.02 -6.74
N LEU A 173 -26.43 -9.11 -7.04
CA LEU A 173 -26.20 -9.60 -8.40
C LEU A 173 -27.37 -10.45 -8.92
N ASN A 174 -28.61 -9.98 -8.79
CA ASN A 174 -29.83 -10.73 -9.16
C ASN A 174 -30.35 -10.37 -10.56
N ASP A 175 -30.11 -11.17 -11.61
CA ASP A 175 -30.45 -10.85 -13.01
C ASP A 175 -31.96 -10.76 -13.31
N LYS A 176 -32.84 -11.23 -12.43
CA LYS A 176 -34.30 -11.17 -12.64
C LYS A 176 -34.96 -9.95 -11.99
N GLY A 177 -34.26 -9.29 -11.08
CA GLY A 177 -34.76 -8.07 -10.43
C GLY A 177 -34.70 -6.82 -11.33
N ASN A 178 -35.04 -5.67 -10.77
CA ASN A 178 -34.69 -4.34 -11.28
C ASN A 178 -33.95 -3.55 -10.18
N ASN A 179 -33.55 -2.30 -10.44
CA ASN A 179 -32.81 -1.51 -9.45
C ASN A 179 -33.60 -1.34 -8.13
N ALA A 180 -34.93 -1.21 -8.18
CA ALA A 180 -35.78 -1.12 -6.99
C ALA A 180 -35.75 -2.38 -6.10
N SER A 181 -35.42 -3.54 -6.67
CA SER A 181 -35.25 -4.78 -5.90
C SER A 181 -33.81 -5.14 -5.57
N ARG A 182 -32.86 -4.76 -6.43
CA ARG A 182 -31.47 -5.22 -6.37
C ARG A 182 -30.61 -4.35 -5.48
N VAL A 183 -30.86 -3.04 -5.47
CA VAL A 183 -30.12 -2.08 -4.68
C VAL A 183 -30.61 -2.16 -3.25
N LEU A 184 -29.73 -2.57 -2.34
CA LEU A 184 -30.02 -2.64 -0.92
C LEU A 184 -29.87 -1.26 -0.27
N HIS A 185 -28.82 -0.52 -0.68
CA HIS A 185 -28.54 0.82 -0.19
C HIS A 185 -28.00 1.67 -1.35
N THR A 186 -28.62 2.83 -1.59
CA THR A 186 -28.14 3.81 -2.58
C THR A 186 -26.91 4.57 -2.08
N ILE A 187 -26.76 4.68 -0.76
CA ILE A 187 -25.60 5.23 -0.05
C ILE A 187 -25.17 4.20 0.99
N SER A 188 -24.01 3.59 0.81
CA SER A 188 -23.49 2.50 1.66
C SER A 188 -22.15 2.81 2.33
N GLY A 189 -21.53 3.94 2.02
CA GLY A 189 -20.23 4.34 2.56
C GLY A 189 -19.60 5.48 1.77
N GLN A 190 -18.71 6.25 2.40
CA GLN A 190 -17.89 7.27 1.76
C GLN A 190 -16.55 6.67 1.33
N TYR A 191 -16.07 6.98 0.12
CA TYR A 191 -14.84 6.41 -0.44
C TYR A 191 -13.72 7.44 -0.59
N PHE A 192 -12.51 7.03 -0.25
CA PHE A 192 -11.31 7.87 -0.27
C PHE A 192 -10.11 7.15 -0.89
N SER A 193 -9.10 7.92 -1.27
CA SER A 193 -7.78 7.41 -1.67
C SER A 193 -6.71 8.50 -1.59
N PHE A 194 -5.44 8.13 -1.78
CA PHE A 194 -4.37 9.11 -2.01
C PHE A 194 -4.21 9.53 -3.49
N SER A 195 -5.02 8.97 -4.39
CA SER A 195 -4.90 9.19 -5.84
C SER A 195 -5.74 10.38 -6.30
N LYS A 196 -5.16 11.18 -7.18
CA LYS A 196 -5.85 12.33 -7.79
C LYS A 196 -6.96 11.90 -8.73
N SER A 197 -7.88 12.82 -8.97
CA SER A 197 -8.87 12.64 -10.02
C SER A 197 -8.19 12.65 -11.39
N VAL A 198 -8.52 11.66 -12.23
CA VAL A 198 -8.08 11.65 -13.64
C VAL A 198 -8.92 12.60 -14.49
N THR A 199 -10.07 13.04 -13.99
CA THR A 199 -10.97 14.01 -14.65
C THR A 199 -10.59 15.46 -14.37
N SER A 200 -9.66 15.71 -13.44
CA SER A 200 -9.09 17.03 -13.15
C SER A 200 -7.66 17.19 -13.69
N ARG A 201 -7.32 18.40 -14.11
CA ARG A 201 -5.95 18.82 -14.44
C ARG A 201 -5.29 19.67 -13.34
N GLN A 202 -5.97 19.88 -12.22
CA GLN A 202 -5.43 20.69 -11.12
C GLN A 202 -4.14 20.07 -10.58
N SER A 203 -3.12 20.92 -10.42
CA SER A 203 -1.74 20.54 -10.12
C SER A 203 -1.64 19.92 -8.74
N TYR A 204 -2.09 20.65 -7.70
CA TYR A 204 -2.07 20.21 -6.31
C TYR A 204 -3.18 19.18 -6.02
N PRO A 205 -2.87 18.10 -5.28
CA PRO A 205 -1.53 17.74 -4.80
C PRO A 205 -0.67 17.13 -5.92
N GLY A 206 0.65 17.27 -5.86
CA GLY A 206 1.62 16.60 -6.74
C GLY A 206 2.20 15.31 -6.13
N SER A 207 2.06 15.14 -4.82
CA SER A 207 2.78 14.14 -4.02
C SER A 207 1.89 13.41 -3.02
N LEU A 208 2.40 12.30 -2.44
CA LEU A 208 1.71 11.57 -1.38
C LEU A 208 1.57 12.42 -0.09
N MET A 209 2.56 13.25 0.25
CA MET A 209 2.47 14.16 1.40
C MET A 209 1.42 15.25 1.17
N GLY A 210 1.31 15.77 -0.06
CA GLY A 210 0.25 16.71 -0.44
C GLY A 210 -1.14 16.08 -0.36
N SER A 211 -1.34 14.85 -0.85
CA SER A 211 -2.62 14.14 -0.69
C SER A 211 -2.99 13.92 0.78
N GLN A 212 -2.00 13.62 1.64
CA GLN A 212 -2.22 13.49 3.08
C GLN A 212 -2.59 14.84 3.72
N ALA A 213 -1.90 15.92 3.37
CA ALA A 213 -2.19 17.24 3.91
C ALA A 213 -3.55 17.78 3.47
N LEU A 214 -3.90 17.59 2.20
CA LEU A 214 -5.23 17.94 1.68
C LEU A 214 -6.35 17.19 2.42
N LEU A 215 -6.15 15.91 2.74
CA LEU A 215 -7.11 15.14 3.56
C LEU A 215 -7.23 15.67 4.98
N ARG A 216 -6.12 16.11 5.62
CA ARG A 216 -6.20 16.71 6.95
C ARG A 216 -6.90 18.06 6.92
N GLN A 217 -6.54 18.94 5.97
CA GLN A 217 -7.20 20.23 5.81
C GLN A 217 -8.70 20.07 5.50
N LEU A 218 -9.07 19.10 4.65
CA LEU A 218 -10.48 18.77 4.39
C LEU A 218 -11.24 18.43 5.67
N ASN A 219 -10.64 17.67 6.59
CA ASN A 219 -11.29 17.33 7.84
C ASN A 219 -11.34 18.50 8.85
N HIS A 220 -10.35 19.39 8.83
CA HIS A 220 -10.43 20.67 9.57
C HIS A 220 -11.58 21.54 9.06
N ASP A 221 -11.72 21.65 7.74
CA ASP A 221 -12.77 22.43 7.08
C ASP A 221 -14.16 21.80 7.33
N LEU A 222 -14.26 20.47 7.31
CA LEU A 222 -15.48 19.75 7.65
C LEU A 222 -15.94 20.01 9.09
N ARG A 223 -14.99 20.05 10.04
CA ARG A 223 -15.28 20.38 11.46
C ARG A 223 -15.71 21.83 11.63
N TRP A 224 -15.07 22.75 10.93
CA TRP A 224 -15.47 24.16 10.92
C TRP A 224 -16.90 24.32 10.40
N CYS A 225 -17.23 23.65 9.29
CA CYS A 225 -18.57 23.67 8.71
C CYS A 225 -19.62 22.99 9.60
N SER A 226 -19.30 21.87 10.23
CA SER A 226 -20.26 21.15 11.09
C SER A 226 -20.68 21.93 12.34
N GLN A 227 -19.86 22.91 12.75
CA GLN A 227 -20.16 23.84 13.85
C GLN A 227 -21.03 25.03 13.40
N GLY A 228 -21.35 25.16 12.11
CA GLY A 228 -22.13 26.27 11.58
C GLY A 228 -21.37 27.59 11.50
N LEU A 229 -20.03 27.54 11.53
CA LEU A 229 -19.15 28.72 11.54
C LEU A 229 -18.68 29.14 10.13
N SER A 230 -19.00 28.36 9.10
CA SER A 230 -18.70 28.71 7.71
C SER A 230 -19.67 29.78 7.20
N GLU A 231 -19.14 30.86 6.63
CA GLU A 231 -19.92 31.92 5.98
C GLU A 231 -20.44 31.50 4.59
N THR A 232 -19.80 30.51 3.97
CA THR A 232 -20.15 30.01 2.63
C THR A 232 -20.68 28.58 2.71
N ARG A 233 -21.54 28.24 1.73
CA ARG A 233 -22.03 26.88 1.50
C ARG A 233 -21.22 26.19 0.41
N ASP A 234 -20.49 25.17 0.80
CA ASP A 234 -19.66 24.34 -0.08
C ASP A 234 -20.37 23.00 -0.32
N LYS A 235 -20.70 22.71 -1.58
CA LYS A 235 -21.45 21.48 -1.94
C LYS A 235 -20.72 20.20 -1.58
N SER A 236 -19.39 20.21 -1.64
CA SER A 236 -18.59 19.03 -1.31
C SER A 236 -18.58 18.80 0.20
N LEU A 237 -18.41 19.86 1.00
CA LEU A 237 -18.48 19.73 2.47
C LEU A 237 -19.89 19.36 2.94
N GLU A 238 -20.95 19.95 2.36
CA GLU A 238 -22.34 19.57 2.64
C GLU A 238 -22.58 18.08 2.34
N ALA A 239 -22.13 17.60 1.17
CA ALA A 239 -22.26 16.19 0.81
C ALA A 239 -21.54 15.25 1.79
N MET A 240 -20.40 15.64 2.36
CA MET A 240 -19.72 14.86 3.39
C MET A 240 -20.47 14.85 4.72
N LEU A 241 -21.03 16.00 5.13
CA LEU A 241 -21.82 16.14 6.35
C LEU A 241 -23.11 15.31 6.30
N ASP A 242 -23.80 15.31 5.16
CA ASP A 242 -25.01 14.49 4.93
C ASP A 242 -24.72 12.99 5.07
N GLN A 243 -23.48 12.59 4.79
CA GLN A 243 -23.03 11.21 4.78
C GLN A 243 -22.18 10.82 6.00
N GLN A 244 -22.04 11.70 6.99
CA GLN A 244 -21.08 11.53 8.11
C GLN A 244 -21.30 10.26 8.95
N ASN A 245 -22.53 9.72 8.96
CA ASN A 245 -22.88 8.50 9.69
C ASN A 245 -22.59 7.21 8.92
N GLN A 246 -22.21 7.31 7.65
CA GLN A 246 -21.88 6.17 6.80
C GLN A 246 -20.49 5.61 7.12
N PRO A 247 -20.22 4.33 6.82
CA PRO A 247 -18.87 3.77 6.91
C PRO A 247 -17.90 4.49 5.96
N PHE A 248 -16.63 4.59 6.35
CA PHE A 248 -15.58 5.18 5.53
C PHE A 248 -14.71 4.07 4.92
N PHE A 249 -14.47 4.13 3.62
CA PHE A 249 -13.66 3.19 2.86
C PHE A 249 -12.48 3.89 2.22
N PHE A 250 -11.28 3.31 2.30
CA PHE A 250 -10.06 3.93 1.79
C PHE A 250 -9.26 2.97 0.91
N GLU A 251 -9.01 3.32 -0.35
CA GLU A 251 -8.09 2.58 -1.23
C GLU A 251 -6.67 3.13 -1.06
N ALA A 252 -5.87 2.47 -0.22
CA ALA A 252 -4.55 2.95 0.18
C ALA A 252 -3.41 2.51 -0.76
N GLY A 253 -3.57 1.33 -1.38
CA GLY A 253 -2.50 0.71 -2.17
C GLY A 253 -1.37 0.17 -1.29
N ASN A 254 -0.14 0.25 -1.78
CA ASN A 254 1.06 -0.38 -1.18
C ASN A 254 1.92 0.61 -0.36
N ARG A 255 3.15 0.21 0.02
CA ARG A 255 4.18 1.10 0.64
C ARG A 255 3.79 1.64 2.01
N GLY A 256 3.10 0.82 2.80
CA GLY A 256 2.64 1.20 4.14
C GLY A 256 1.54 2.25 4.14
N ASN A 257 0.93 2.57 2.99
CA ASN A 257 -0.15 3.55 2.91
C ASN A 257 -1.37 3.17 3.75
N ALA A 258 -1.58 1.88 4.02
CA ALA A 258 -2.70 1.42 4.83
C ALA A 258 -2.68 2.01 6.26
N PHE A 259 -1.54 1.93 6.96
CA PHE A 259 -1.44 2.51 8.30
C PHE A 259 -1.41 4.05 8.25
N LYS A 260 -0.88 4.65 7.17
CA LYS A 260 -0.88 6.12 6.99
C LYS A 260 -2.31 6.65 6.87
N ALA A 261 -3.17 5.97 6.11
CA ALA A 261 -4.59 6.31 6.00
C ALA A 261 -5.30 6.16 7.36
N ALA A 262 -5.05 5.06 8.08
CA ALA A 262 -5.61 4.84 9.43
C ALA A 262 -5.16 5.91 10.44
N LYS A 263 -3.88 6.29 10.40
CA LYS A 263 -3.31 7.36 11.23
C LYS A 263 -4.02 8.69 11.03
N ILE A 264 -4.31 9.08 9.78
CA ILE A 264 -5.08 10.29 9.48
C ILE A 264 -6.50 10.16 10.02
N ALA A 265 -7.18 9.04 9.76
CA ALA A 265 -8.55 8.83 10.27
C ALA A 265 -8.62 9.00 11.79
N GLN A 266 -7.66 8.41 12.52
CA GLN A 266 -7.61 8.47 13.97
C GLN A 266 -7.43 9.91 14.50
N GLN A 267 -6.63 10.75 13.84
CA GLN A 267 -6.47 12.17 14.21
C GLN A 267 -7.82 12.90 14.22
N PHE A 268 -8.74 12.48 13.35
CA PHE A 268 -10.06 13.09 13.21
C PHE A 268 -11.19 12.36 13.92
N GLY A 269 -10.91 11.28 14.66
CA GLY A 269 -11.91 10.45 15.34
C GLY A 269 -12.70 9.54 14.39
N GLN A 270 -12.18 9.30 13.18
CA GLN A 270 -12.76 8.44 12.16
C GLN A 270 -12.07 7.06 12.14
N ASN A 271 -12.71 6.08 11.52
CA ASN A 271 -12.13 4.76 11.27
C ASN A 271 -12.37 4.35 9.83
N TYR A 272 -11.30 4.17 9.06
CA TYR A 272 -11.36 3.71 7.68
C TYR A 272 -11.35 2.18 7.60
N ASN A 273 -12.17 1.62 6.72
CA ASN A 273 -12.03 0.27 6.19
C ASN A 273 -11.07 0.35 4.99
N VAL A 274 -9.83 -0.09 5.17
CA VAL A 274 -8.71 0.21 4.28
C VAL A 274 -8.41 -0.96 3.35
N LEU A 275 -8.59 -0.77 2.04
CA LEU A 275 -8.08 -1.68 1.02
C LEU A 275 -6.56 -1.50 0.89
N GLY A 276 -5.85 -2.53 1.29
CA GLY A 276 -4.39 -2.59 1.27
C GLY A 276 -3.80 -3.01 -0.09
N GLY A 277 -2.49 -3.18 -0.13
CA GLY A 277 -1.70 -3.52 -1.31
C GLY A 277 -1.29 -4.99 -1.41
N GLY A 278 -1.50 -5.79 -0.36
CA GLY A 278 -1.00 -7.16 -0.26
C GLY A 278 0.39 -7.29 0.37
N ASP A 279 0.93 -6.20 0.91
CA ASP A 279 2.22 -6.08 1.62
C ASP A 279 2.05 -5.77 3.12
N GLU A 280 0.86 -6.00 3.67
CA GLU A 280 0.50 -5.63 5.06
C GLU A 280 1.38 -6.34 6.11
N PHE A 281 1.81 -7.57 5.82
CA PHE A 281 2.70 -8.35 6.67
C PHE A 281 4.02 -7.65 7.00
N GLU A 282 4.44 -6.62 6.25
CA GLU A 282 5.67 -5.87 6.50
C GLU A 282 5.49 -4.73 7.52
N HIS A 283 4.26 -4.41 7.89
CA HIS A 283 3.93 -3.25 8.74
C HIS A 283 2.98 -3.59 9.89
N LEU A 284 2.97 -4.85 10.37
CA LEU A 284 2.04 -5.34 11.39
C LEU A 284 1.99 -4.47 12.65
N ASP A 285 3.15 -4.02 13.16
CA ASP A 285 3.21 -3.21 14.38
C ASP A 285 2.49 -1.87 14.22
N LEU A 286 2.68 -1.21 13.07
CA LEU A 286 2.01 0.06 12.77
C LEU A 286 0.52 -0.15 12.48
N LEU A 287 0.15 -1.22 11.78
CA LEU A 287 -1.25 -1.56 11.53
C LEU A 287 -2.01 -1.81 12.84
N LYS A 288 -1.38 -2.49 13.81
CA LYS A 288 -1.92 -2.70 15.16
C LYS A 288 -2.00 -1.40 15.95
N LYS A 289 -0.92 -0.60 15.95
CA LYS A 289 -0.85 0.69 16.65
C LYS A 289 -2.00 1.63 16.25
N TYR A 290 -2.35 1.63 14.96
CA TYR A 290 -3.41 2.48 14.42
C TYR A 290 -4.78 1.78 14.28
N ASN A 291 -4.95 0.59 14.89
CA ASN A 291 -6.20 -0.19 14.86
C ASN A 291 -6.80 -0.31 13.44
N THR A 292 -5.94 -0.62 12.46
CA THR A 292 -6.30 -0.56 11.04
C THR A 292 -7.30 -1.66 10.70
N ARG A 293 -8.48 -1.31 10.16
CA ARG A 293 -9.45 -2.27 9.64
C ARG A 293 -9.12 -2.59 8.19
N LEU A 294 -8.75 -3.84 7.91
CA LEU A 294 -8.15 -4.23 6.64
C LEU A 294 -9.15 -4.91 5.69
N VAL A 295 -9.08 -4.52 4.43
CA VAL A 295 -9.58 -5.27 3.28
C VAL A 295 -8.36 -5.70 2.46
N VAL A 296 -8.11 -7.00 2.37
CA VAL A 296 -6.89 -7.55 1.81
C VAL A 296 -7.15 -8.10 0.40
N PRO A 297 -6.47 -7.59 -0.64
CA PRO A 297 -6.60 -8.15 -1.98
C PRO A 297 -5.85 -9.48 -2.07
N VAL A 298 -6.48 -10.50 -2.68
CA VAL A 298 -5.81 -11.78 -2.98
C VAL A 298 -5.21 -11.82 -4.39
N ASN A 299 -4.79 -10.66 -4.90
CA ASN A 299 -4.15 -10.50 -6.20
C ASN A 299 -2.61 -10.59 -6.07
N PHE A 300 -2.09 -11.79 -5.89
CA PHE A 300 -0.66 -12.00 -5.68
C PHE A 300 0.17 -11.71 -6.95
N PRO A 301 1.43 -11.25 -6.79
CA PRO A 301 2.34 -11.03 -7.91
C PRO A 301 2.54 -12.30 -8.75
N LYS A 302 2.71 -12.11 -10.06
CA LYS A 302 3.04 -13.21 -10.99
C LYS A 302 4.51 -13.60 -10.84
N ALA A 303 4.84 -14.84 -11.18
CA ALA A 303 6.23 -15.29 -11.24
C ALA A 303 6.98 -14.53 -12.35
N TYR A 304 8.25 -14.18 -12.14
CA TYR A 304 9.07 -13.60 -13.21
C TYR A 304 9.56 -14.70 -14.16
N ASP A 305 9.65 -14.39 -15.45
CA ASP A 305 10.35 -15.25 -16.40
C ASP A 305 11.87 -15.10 -16.22
N VAL A 306 12.44 -15.98 -15.38
CA VAL A 306 13.88 -16.02 -15.06
C VAL A 306 14.64 -17.07 -15.88
N SER A 307 14.10 -17.49 -17.03
CA SER A 307 14.76 -18.45 -17.92
C SER A 307 16.03 -17.88 -18.55
N ASP A 308 16.04 -16.57 -18.83
CA ASP A 308 17.21 -15.82 -19.29
C ASP A 308 17.99 -15.25 -18.09
N PRO A 309 19.29 -15.57 -17.93
CA PRO A 309 20.10 -15.09 -16.81
C PRO A 309 20.29 -13.57 -16.76
N ILE A 310 20.34 -12.88 -17.91
CA ILE A 310 20.50 -11.43 -17.99
C ILE A 310 19.22 -10.77 -17.50
N ASN A 311 18.06 -11.21 -18.00
CA ASN A 311 16.77 -10.68 -17.55
C ASN A 311 16.54 -10.97 -16.07
N ALA A 312 16.90 -12.16 -15.59
CA ALA A 312 16.81 -12.51 -14.17
C ALA A 312 17.68 -11.60 -13.27
N SER A 313 18.78 -11.05 -13.78
CA SER A 313 19.64 -10.13 -13.03
C SER A 313 18.98 -8.78 -12.75
N TYR A 314 17.99 -8.37 -13.56
CA TYR A 314 17.25 -7.12 -13.38
C TYR A 314 16.22 -7.17 -12.26
N VAL A 315 15.81 -8.36 -11.82
CA VAL A 315 14.85 -8.49 -10.71
C VAL A 315 15.58 -8.27 -9.39
N ASN A 316 15.05 -7.38 -8.54
CA ASN A 316 15.59 -7.19 -7.20
C ASN A 316 15.29 -8.40 -6.30
N LEU A 317 16.15 -8.65 -5.32
CA LEU A 317 15.93 -9.74 -4.36
C LEU A 317 14.64 -9.53 -3.55
N SER A 318 14.29 -8.28 -3.23
CA SER A 318 13.03 -7.93 -2.57
C SER A 318 11.81 -8.37 -3.39
N ASP A 319 11.85 -8.22 -4.72
CA ASP A 319 10.72 -8.56 -5.59
C ASP A 319 10.54 -10.08 -5.72
N LEU A 320 11.65 -10.82 -5.80
CA LEU A 320 11.65 -12.29 -5.77
C LEU A 320 11.10 -12.81 -4.45
N ARG A 321 11.47 -12.17 -3.33
CA ARG A 321 11.02 -12.54 -1.99
C ARG A 321 9.55 -12.20 -1.78
N PHE A 322 9.11 -11.00 -2.17
CA PHE A 322 7.72 -10.58 -2.12
C PHE A 322 6.82 -11.54 -2.91
N TRP A 323 7.27 -12.00 -4.07
CA TRP A 323 6.56 -13.04 -4.83
C TRP A 323 6.31 -14.33 -4.04
N GLU A 324 7.32 -14.80 -3.30
CA GLU A 324 7.19 -16.01 -2.49
C GLU A 324 6.33 -15.82 -1.25
N GLN A 325 6.45 -14.65 -0.60
CA GLN A 325 5.82 -14.32 0.68
C GLN A 325 4.39 -13.80 0.59
N ALA A 326 4.02 -13.07 -0.48
CA ALA A 326 2.70 -12.44 -0.61
C ALA A 326 1.51 -13.39 -0.36
N PRO A 327 1.54 -14.68 -0.78
CA PRO A 327 0.47 -15.61 -0.45
C PRO A 327 0.30 -15.90 1.05
N SER A 328 1.34 -15.69 1.87
CA SER A 328 1.29 -15.90 3.34
C SER A 328 0.64 -14.73 4.09
N ASN A 329 0.33 -13.62 3.42
CA ASN A 329 -0.16 -12.41 4.07
C ASN A 329 -1.42 -12.65 4.92
N LEU A 330 -2.41 -13.41 4.41
CA LEU A 330 -3.62 -13.72 5.16
C LEU A 330 -3.34 -14.55 6.42
N ALA A 331 -2.45 -15.54 6.34
CA ALA A 331 -2.06 -16.36 7.48
C ALA A 331 -1.36 -15.52 8.55
N ILE A 332 -0.43 -14.66 8.13
CA ILE A 332 0.30 -13.75 9.03
C ILE A 332 -0.64 -12.76 9.72
N LEU A 333 -1.64 -12.23 8.99
CA LEU A 333 -2.65 -11.34 9.57
C LEU A 333 -3.56 -12.06 10.57
N GLU A 334 -3.96 -13.29 10.25
CA GLU A 334 -4.73 -14.15 11.15
C GLU A 334 -3.95 -14.45 12.45
N ASP A 335 -2.70 -14.91 12.33
CA ASP A 335 -1.81 -15.18 13.46
C ASP A 335 -1.55 -13.92 14.31
N ALA A 336 -1.52 -12.76 13.66
CA ALA A 336 -1.37 -11.47 14.32
C ALA A 336 -2.66 -10.96 14.99
N GLY A 337 -3.79 -11.67 14.84
CA GLY A 337 -5.08 -11.37 15.47
C GLY A 337 -5.95 -10.37 14.72
N PHE A 338 -5.66 -10.07 13.44
CA PHE A 338 -6.51 -9.19 12.65
C PHE A 338 -7.79 -9.88 12.22
N SER A 339 -8.91 -9.15 12.18
CA SER A 339 -10.12 -9.56 11.47
C SER A 339 -10.19 -8.77 10.17
N SER A 340 -9.94 -9.43 9.03
CA SER A 340 -9.79 -8.76 7.73
C SER A 340 -10.85 -9.21 6.74
N ALA A 341 -11.41 -8.27 5.98
CA ALA A 341 -12.18 -8.61 4.79
C ALA A 341 -11.22 -9.01 3.64
N ILE A 342 -11.71 -9.78 2.68
CA ILE A 342 -10.94 -10.24 1.52
C ILE A 342 -11.58 -9.68 0.26
N SER A 343 -10.75 -9.14 -0.64
CA SER A 343 -11.21 -8.55 -1.90
C SER A 343 -10.67 -9.29 -3.12
N SER A 344 -11.50 -9.36 -4.16
CA SER A 344 -11.13 -9.84 -5.50
C SER A 344 -10.53 -8.76 -6.38
N LYS A 345 -10.35 -7.52 -5.88
CA LYS A 345 -9.79 -6.39 -6.61
C LYS A 345 -8.51 -6.78 -7.35
N GLY A 346 -8.45 -6.41 -8.63
CA GLY A 346 -7.33 -6.72 -9.53
C GLY A 346 -7.45 -8.08 -10.23
N LEU A 347 -8.40 -8.93 -9.86
CA LEU A 347 -8.64 -10.23 -10.50
C LEU A 347 -9.80 -10.17 -11.49
N SER A 348 -9.64 -10.92 -12.58
CA SER A 348 -10.61 -10.93 -13.67
C SER A 348 -11.30 -12.29 -13.90
N THR A 349 -10.88 -13.36 -13.22
CA THR A 349 -11.42 -14.71 -13.42
C THR A 349 -11.68 -15.44 -12.11
N SER A 350 -12.72 -16.29 -12.08
CA SER A 350 -12.99 -17.18 -10.95
C SER A 350 -11.83 -18.14 -10.68
N LYS A 351 -11.20 -18.65 -11.74
CA LYS A 351 -10.03 -19.54 -11.63
C LYS A 351 -8.89 -18.90 -10.83
N SER A 352 -8.51 -17.66 -11.15
CA SER A 352 -7.43 -16.96 -10.44
C SER A 352 -7.80 -16.66 -8.98
N PHE A 353 -9.05 -16.29 -8.71
CA PHE A 353 -9.53 -15.97 -7.36
C PHE A 353 -9.41 -17.18 -6.42
N PHE A 354 -10.06 -18.30 -6.74
CA PHE A 354 -9.99 -19.49 -5.89
C PHE A 354 -8.59 -20.14 -5.88
N SER A 355 -7.82 -19.99 -6.96
CA SER A 355 -6.41 -20.42 -6.96
C SER A 355 -5.58 -19.64 -5.94
N ASN A 356 -5.79 -18.34 -5.82
CA ASN A 356 -5.06 -17.52 -4.85
C ASN A 356 -5.55 -17.75 -3.42
N LEU A 357 -6.85 -17.97 -3.19
CA LEU A 357 -7.36 -18.38 -1.88
C LEU A 357 -6.73 -19.71 -1.42
N ARG A 358 -6.65 -20.71 -2.30
CA ARG A 358 -5.96 -21.98 -1.99
C ARG A 358 -4.48 -21.78 -1.68
N LYS A 359 -3.78 -20.94 -2.44
CA LYS A 359 -2.38 -20.61 -2.14
C LYS A 359 -2.26 -20.01 -0.74
N ALA A 360 -3.16 -19.13 -0.32
CA ALA A 360 -3.15 -18.59 1.04
C ALA A 360 -3.39 -19.67 2.10
N MET A 361 -4.30 -20.62 1.85
CA MET A 361 -4.52 -21.77 2.74
C MET A 361 -3.30 -22.70 2.81
N GLU A 362 -2.64 -22.96 1.68
CA GLU A 362 -1.36 -23.69 1.62
C GLU A 362 -0.24 -22.97 2.39
N ARG A 363 -0.39 -21.66 2.64
CA ARG A 363 0.49 -20.85 3.48
C ARG A 363 0.04 -20.71 4.94
N GLY A 364 -1.04 -21.36 5.34
CA GLY A 364 -1.47 -21.43 6.74
C GLY A 364 -2.75 -20.66 7.07
N ALA A 365 -3.34 -19.89 6.15
CA ALA A 365 -4.60 -19.20 6.42
C ALA A 365 -5.73 -20.23 6.62
N SER A 366 -6.49 -20.11 7.70
CA SER A 366 -7.57 -21.04 7.98
C SER A 366 -8.75 -20.85 7.01
N LYS A 367 -9.53 -21.91 6.84
CA LYS A 367 -10.73 -21.87 6.02
C LYS A 367 -11.76 -20.90 6.61
N GLU A 368 -11.88 -20.93 7.93
CA GLU A 368 -12.79 -20.13 8.73
C GLU A 368 -12.47 -18.64 8.57
N PHE A 369 -11.18 -18.26 8.68
CA PHE A 369 -10.72 -16.90 8.46
C PHE A 369 -11.06 -16.39 7.05
N ILE A 370 -10.81 -17.21 6.02
CA ILE A 370 -11.13 -16.85 4.63
C ILE A 370 -12.64 -16.68 4.43
N LEU A 371 -13.45 -17.60 4.97
CA LEU A 371 -14.91 -17.51 4.84
C LEU A 371 -15.44 -16.25 5.53
N LYS A 372 -15.05 -15.99 6.80
CA LYS A 372 -15.44 -14.76 7.51
C LYS A 372 -15.05 -13.50 6.75
N GLY A 373 -13.83 -13.47 6.20
CA GLY A 373 -13.32 -12.34 5.42
C GLY A 373 -14.08 -12.11 4.12
N LEU A 374 -14.75 -13.12 3.57
CA LEU A 374 -15.58 -12.99 2.36
C LEU A 374 -17.06 -12.73 2.65
N THR A 375 -17.53 -12.94 3.89
CA THR A 375 -18.96 -12.90 4.24
C THR A 375 -19.28 -11.98 5.43
N GLU A 376 -18.88 -12.35 6.64
CA GLU A 376 -19.30 -11.68 7.89
C GLU A 376 -18.60 -10.34 8.09
N ILE A 377 -17.28 -10.31 7.94
CA ILE A 377 -16.48 -9.09 8.12
C ILE A 377 -16.90 -7.98 7.14
N PRO A 378 -17.07 -8.24 5.83
CA PRO A 378 -17.56 -7.20 4.93
C PRO A 378 -19.00 -6.74 5.26
N ALA A 379 -19.87 -7.62 5.76
CA ALA A 379 -21.20 -7.20 6.23
C ALA A 379 -21.10 -6.25 7.45
N GLN A 380 -20.22 -6.55 8.42
CA GLN A 380 -19.95 -5.68 9.57
C GLN A 380 -19.38 -4.32 9.15
N MET A 381 -18.46 -4.30 8.17
CA MET A 381 -17.89 -3.05 7.65
C MET A 381 -18.93 -2.14 6.99
N LEU A 382 -19.99 -2.74 6.43
CA LEU A 382 -21.15 -2.03 5.86
C LEU A 382 -22.23 -1.70 6.91
N LYS A 383 -22.08 -2.12 8.17
CA LYS A 383 -23.10 -2.06 9.23
C LYS A 383 -24.38 -2.86 8.91
N LEU A 384 -24.22 -4.02 8.27
CA LEU A 384 -25.30 -4.90 7.80
C LEU A 384 -25.17 -6.34 8.31
N GLU A 385 -24.42 -6.55 9.40
CA GLU A 385 -24.18 -7.86 10.02
C GLU A 385 -25.44 -8.62 10.43
N ASN A 386 -26.56 -7.91 10.61
CA ASN A 386 -27.86 -8.49 10.98
C ASN A 386 -28.76 -8.83 9.77
N THR A 387 -28.30 -8.58 8.54
CA THR A 387 -29.12 -8.78 7.33
C THR A 387 -28.36 -9.38 6.15
N LEU A 388 -27.04 -9.43 6.20
CA LEU A 388 -26.17 -9.89 5.11
C LEU A 388 -24.96 -10.67 5.66
N GLY A 389 -24.34 -11.51 4.82
CA GLY A 389 -23.11 -12.25 5.14
C GLY A 389 -23.33 -13.60 5.83
N GLN A 390 -24.56 -13.94 6.21
CA GLN A 390 -24.90 -15.22 6.84
C GLN A 390 -26.24 -15.74 6.30
N LEU A 391 -26.58 -16.99 6.63
CA LEU A 391 -27.86 -17.63 6.34
C LEU A 391 -28.62 -17.88 7.63
N GLN A 392 -29.26 -16.82 8.12
CA GLN A 392 -30.10 -16.85 9.32
C GLN A 392 -31.46 -16.20 9.03
N GLU A 393 -32.43 -16.38 9.93
CA GLU A 393 -33.74 -15.76 9.79
C GLU A 393 -33.64 -14.24 9.61
N GLY A 394 -34.30 -13.70 8.59
CA GLY A 394 -34.33 -12.27 8.26
C GLY A 394 -33.22 -11.80 7.31
N PHE A 395 -32.19 -12.61 7.07
CA PHE A 395 -31.07 -12.28 6.17
C PHE A 395 -31.47 -12.39 4.69
N GLN A 396 -30.76 -11.69 3.81
CA GLN A 396 -30.89 -11.88 2.37
C GLN A 396 -30.56 -13.34 2.00
N ALA A 397 -31.39 -13.97 1.18
CA ALA A 397 -31.17 -15.34 0.72
C ALA A 397 -30.11 -15.38 -0.39
N ASN A 398 -28.86 -15.10 -0.01
CA ASN A 398 -27.68 -15.09 -0.87
C ASN A 398 -26.76 -16.27 -0.51
N PHE A 399 -26.70 -17.30 -1.34
CA PHE A 399 -25.86 -18.48 -1.08
C PHE A 399 -25.33 -19.15 -2.34
N ILE A 400 -24.21 -19.83 -2.21
CA ILE A 400 -23.60 -20.64 -3.27
C ILE A 400 -23.83 -22.12 -3.01
N VAL A 401 -24.05 -22.88 -4.08
CA VAL A 401 -24.25 -24.33 -4.04
C VAL A 401 -23.08 -25.01 -4.73
N THR A 402 -22.35 -25.84 -3.99
CA THR A 402 -21.22 -26.62 -4.48
C THR A 402 -21.45 -28.11 -4.27
N LYS A 403 -20.64 -28.94 -4.96
CA LYS A 403 -20.47 -30.34 -4.59
C LYS A 403 -19.11 -30.49 -3.90
N GLY A 404 -19.12 -30.87 -2.62
CA GLY A 404 -17.91 -30.96 -1.80
C GLY A 404 -17.38 -29.61 -1.30
N ASN A 405 -16.13 -29.60 -0.85
CA ASN A 405 -15.48 -28.42 -0.26
C ASN A 405 -15.23 -27.33 -1.33
N LEU A 406 -15.65 -26.09 -1.04
CA LEU A 406 -15.49 -24.91 -1.88
C LEU A 406 -14.02 -24.60 -2.24
N PHE A 407 -13.08 -25.03 -1.40
CA PHE A 407 -11.65 -24.79 -1.61
C PHE A 407 -10.89 -26.01 -2.16
N ALA A 408 -11.60 -27.09 -2.54
CA ALA A 408 -10.96 -28.22 -3.22
C ALA A 408 -10.42 -27.80 -4.61
N LYS A 409 -9.46 -28.55 -5.16
CA LYS A 409 -8.83 -28.23 -6.47
C LYS A 409 -9.81 -28.40 -7.64
N ASP A 410 -10.74 -29.34 -7.52
CA ASP A 410 -11.74 -29.76 -8.50
C ASP A 410 -13.16 -29.33 -8.14
N PHE A 411 -13.31 -28.40 -7.19
CA PHE A 411 -14.62 -27.88 -6.80
C PHE A 411 -15.35 -27.25 -7.99
N VAL A 412 -16.67 -27.33 -7.95
CA VAL A 412 -17.57 -26.70 -8.93
C VAL A 412 -18.66 -25.96 -8.17
N ILE A 413 -18.83 -24.67 -8.48
CA ILE A 413 -20.02 -23.92 -8.09
C ILE A 413 -21.09 -24.21 -9.14
N TYR A 414 -22.16 -24.88 -8.73
CA TYR A 414 -23.27 -25.21 -9.62
C TYR A 414 -24.22 -24.03 -9.74
N GLU A 415 -24.55 -23.42 -8.61
CA GLU A 415 -25.54 -22.35 -8.54
C GLU A 415 -25.06 -21.27 -7.58
N ASN A 416 -25.35 -20.01 -7.92
CA ASN A 416 -25.26 -18.88 -6.99
C ASN A 416 -26.68 -18.29 -6.87
N TRP A 417 -27.28 -18.48 -5.71
CA TRP A 417 -28.59 -17.95 -5.37
C TRP A 417 -28.41 -16.54 -4.84
N VAL A 418 -29.12 -15.59 -5.45
CA VAL A 418 -29.09 -14.20 -5.04
C VAL A 418 -30.52 -13.76 -4.83
N GLN A 419 -30.84 -13.28 -3.62
CA GLN A 419 -32.19 -12.92 -3.20
C GLN A 419 -33.20 -14.07 -3.39
N GLY A 420 -32.77 -15.31 -3.17
CA GLY A 420 -33.59 -16.50 -3.35
C GLY A 420 -33.83 -16.91 -4.81
N GLU A 421 -33.17 -16.28 -5.78
CA GLU A 421 -33.26 -16.62 -7.19
C GLU A 421 -32.01 -17.40 -7.65
N PRO A 422 -32.17 -18.59 -8.28
CA PRO A 422 -31.04 -19.39 -8.74
C PRO A 422 -30.39 -18.80 -9.99
N HIS A 423 -29.06 -18.66 -9.95
CA HIS A 423 -28.25 -18.41 -11.14
C HIS A 423 -27.37 -19.64 -11.42
N ILE A 424 -27.74 -20.41 -12.44
CA ILE A 424 -27.10 -21.68 -12.80
C ILE A 424 -25.78 -21.41 -13.54
N LEU A 425 -24.67 -21.74 -12.90
CA LEU A 425 -23.32 -21.64 -13.45
C LEU A 425 -22.93 -22.93 -14.17
N GLU A 426 -23.20 -24.08 -13.54
CA GLU A 426 -23.07 -25.42 -14.13
C GLU A 426 -24.36 -26.19 -13.88
N ASP A 427 -24.89 -26.86 -14.90
CA ASP A 427 -26.16 -27.57 -14.77
C ASP A 427 -25.94 -28.89 -14.04
N ARG A 428 -26.54 -29.03 -12.86
CA ARG A 428 -26.47 -30.24 -12.03
C ARG A 428 -27.20 -31.44 -12.62
N ASN A 429 -28.13 -31.23 -13.54
CA ASN A 429 -28.87 -32.29 -14.22
C ASN A 429 -28.13 -32.80 -15.47
N VAL A 430 -27.08 -32.09 -15.92
CA VAL A 430 -26.26 -32.50 -17.05
C VAL A 430 -25.08 -33.33 -16.56
N ILE A 431 -24.91 -34.50 -17.17
CA ILE A 431 -23.75 -35.36 -16.88
C ILE A 431 -22.48 -34.67 -17.38
N ASN A 432 -21.55 -34.39 -16.46
CA ASN A 432 -20.27 -33.75 -16.76
C ASN A 432 -19.30 -34.74 -17.42
N LEU A 433 -18.98 -34.50 -18.69
CA LEU A 433 -18.10 -35.33 -19.50
C LEU A 433 -16.61 -34.99 -19.39
N LYS A 434 -16.20 -34.03 -18.55
CA LYS A 434 -14.80 -33.60 -18.46
C LYS A 434 -13.87 -34.76 -18.08
N GLY A 435 -12.78 -34.91 -18.84
CA GLY A 435 -11.75 -35.93 -18.65
C GLY A 435 -11.27 -36.53 -19.96
N ASP A 436 -10.36 -37.50 -19.86
CA ASP A 436 -9.77 -38.19 -21.00
C ASP A 436 -10.44 -39.54 -21.23
N TYR A 437 -10.63 -39.92 -22.49
CA TYR A 437 -11.29 -41.14 -22.91
C TYR A 437 -10.53 -41.81 -24.03
N THR A 438 -10.55 -43.14 -24.04
CA THR A 438 -10.19 -43.94 -25.20
C THR A 438 -11.47 -44.25 -25.96
N LEU A 439 -11.54 -43.83 -27.21
CA LEU A 439 -12.64 -44.09 -28.12
C LEU A 439 -12.23 -45.09 -29.18
N GLU A 440 -13.00 -46.17 -29.31
CA GLU A 440 -12.72 -47.25 -30.25
C GLU A 440 -13.92 -47.52 -31.16
N TYR A 441 -13.64 -47.73 -32.45
CA TYR A 441 -14.56 -48.37 -33.37
C TYR A 441 -13.78 -49.23 -34.37
N LYS A 442 -14.20 -50.49 -34.57
CA LYS A 442 -13.44 -51.49 -35.34
C LYS A 442 -11.95 -51.52 -34.92
N ASN A 443 -11.03 -51.28 -35.86
CA ASN A 443 -9.58 -51.27 -35.66
C ASN A 443 -9.02 -49.84 -35.53
N HIS A 444 -9.88 -48.85 -35.30
CA HIS A 444 -9.48 -47.46 -35.10
C HIS A 444 -9.66 -47.06 -33.63
N SER A 445 -8.64 -46.40 -33.08
CA SER A 445 -8.65 -45.87 -31.72
C SER A 445 -8.29 -44.38 -31.73
N PHE A 446 -8.99 -43.61 -30.92
CA PHE A 446 -8.76 -42.19 -30.68
C PHE A 446 -8.60 -41.95 -29.19
N GLU A 447 -7.63 -41.12 -28.83
CA GLU A 447 -7.55 -40.53 -27.49
C GLU A 447 -8.27 -39.19 -27.54
N ILE A 448 -9.34 -39.04 -26.76
CA ILE A 448 -10.12 -37.80 -26.72
C ILE A 448 -10.06 -37.19 -25.32
N SER A 449 -9.76 -35.89 -25.26
CA SER A 449 -9.76 -35.10 -24.03
C SER A 449 -10.91 -34.10 -24.09
N ILE A 450 -11.89 -34.28 -23.20
CA ILE A 450 -13.05 -33.38 -23.08
C ILE A 450 -12.79 -32.41 -21.93
N SER A 451 -12.85 -31.11 -22.23
CA SER A 451 -12.66 -30.00 -21.30
C SER A 451 -13.79 -28.97 -21.47
N GLY A 452 -13.72 -27.82 -20.78
CA GLY A 452 -14.78 -26.80 -20.82
C GLY A 452 -15.93 -27.06 -19.83
N SER A 453 -17.00 -26.26 -19.98
CA SER A 453 -18.21 -26.34 -19.14
C SER A 453 -19.18 -27.39 -19.66
N SER A 454 -20.12 -27.84 -18.82
CA SER A 454 -21.17 -28.79 -19.23
C SER A 454 -22.00 -28.31 -20.43
N LYS A 455 -22.19 -26.98 -20.58
CA LYS A 455 -22.96 -26.36 -21.68
C LYS A 455 -22.15 -26.11 -22.95
N LYS A 456 -20.83 -26.03 -22.85
CA LYS A 456 -19.92 -25.75 -23.97
C LYS A 456 -18.63 -26.56 -23.76
N PRO A 457 -18.67 -27.88 -24.01
CA PRO A 457 -17.48 -28.70 -23.94
C PRO A 457 -16.53 -28.33 -25.09
N ASN A 458 -15.24 -28.53 -24.84
CA ASN A 458 -14.18 -28.51 -25.85
C ASN A 458 -13.61 -29.91 -25.94
N LEU A 459 -13.38 -30.41 -27.14
CA LEU A 459 -12.83 -31.73 -27.38
C LEU A 459 -11.48 -31.59 -28.09
N LYS A 460 -10.46 -32.29 -27.60
CA LYS A 460 -9.22 -32.53 -28.36
C LYS A 460 -9.16 -34.01 -28.67
N ALA A 461 -8.70 -34.37 -29.87
CA ALA A 461 -8.57 -35.76 -30.26
C ALA A 461 -7.23 -36.00 -30.94
N THR A 462 -6.62 -37.14 -30.64
CA THR A 462 -5.42 -37.65 -31.29
C THR A 462 -5.62 -39.11 -31.69
N SER A 463 -4.93 -39.55 -32.74
CA SER A 463 -4.82 -40.96 -33.10
C SER A 463 -3.41 -41.20 -33.62
N ASN A 464 -2.67 -42.15 -33.03
CA ASN A 464 -1.24 -42.36 -33.28
C ASN A 464 -0.42 -41.06 -33.21
N ASP A 465 -0.61 -40.27 -32.16
CA ASP A 465 0.01 -38.95 -31.92
C ASP A 465 -0.28 -37.86 -32.97
N MET A 466 -1.09 -38.13 -33.99
CA MET A 466 -1.55 -37.11 -34.95
C MET A 466 -2.81 -36.39 -34.43
N PRO A 467 -2.81 -35.05 -34.37
CA PRO A 467 -3.96 -34.28 -33.91
C PRO A 467 -5.10 -34.29 -34.94
N TYR A 468 -6.33 -34.25 -34.44
CA TYR A 468 -7.53 -34.04 -35.24
C TYR A 468 -8.20 -32.73 -34.81
N ASP A 469 -8.59 -31.94 -35.80
CA ASP A 469 -9.51 -30.84 -35.59
C ASP A 469 -10.86 -31.37 -35.13
N SER A 470 -11.44 -30.70 -34.14
CA SER A 470 -12.71 -31.13 -33.57
C SER A 470 -13.74 -30.02 -33.53
N LYS A 471 -15.00 -30.41 -33.73
CA LYS A 471 -16.16 -29.62 -33.33
C LYS A 471 -17.03 -30.51 -32.47
N VAL A 472 -17.44 -30.02 -31.32
CA VAL A 472 -18.29 -30.76 -30.37
C VAL A 472 -19.51 -29.92 -30.02
N SER A 473 -20.65 -30.60 -29.89
CA SER A 473 -21.92 -30.05 -29.41
C SER A 473 -22.50 -31.04 -28.43
N TYR A 474 -22.85 -30.57 -27.25
CA TYR A 474 -23.47 -31.39 -26.21
C TYR A 474 -24.78 -30.74 -25.78
N ASP A 475 -25.88 -31.32 -26.23
CA ASP A 475 -27.23 -30.95 -25.87
C ASP A 475 -27.84 -32.12 -25.10
N PHE A 476 -27.65 -32.15 -23.78
CA PHE A 476 -27.91 -33.31 -22.94
C PHE A 476 -29.31 -33.90 -23.19
N PRO A 477 -29.43 -35.23 -23.44
CA PRO A 477 -28.40 -36.25 -23.30
C PRO A 477 -27.56 -36.52 -24.55
N TRP A 478 -27.62 -35.73 -25.62
CA TRP A 478 -26.96 -36.00 -26.90
C TRP A 478 -25.60 -35.30 -27.04
N LEU A 479 -24.55 -36.10 -27.13
CA LEU A 479 -23.20 -35.66 -27.50
C LEU A 479 -22.99 -35.91 -29.00
N ASN A 480 -22.70 -34.85 -29.75
CA ASN A 480 -22.31 -34.91 -31.16
C ASN A 480 -20.91 -34.31 -31.31
N PHE A 481 -20.01 -34.96 -32.04
CA PHE A 481 -18.73 -34.35 -32.38
C PHE A 481 -18.19 -34.84 -33.71
N THR A 482 -17.38 -34.01 -34.34
CA THR A 482 -16.71 -34.32 -35.60
C THR A 482 -15.21 -34.28 -35.40
N LEU A 483 -14.49 -35.23 -36.00
CA LEU A 483 -13.04 -35.23 -36.06
C LEU A 483 -12.61 -35.16 -37.52
N SER A 484 -11.73 -34.22 -37.85
CA SER A 484 -11.15 -34.06 -39.19
C SER A 484 -9.63 -33.87 -39.15
N ASN A 485 -8.95 -34.24 -40.23
CA ASN A 485 -7.52 -33.99 -40.40
C ASN A 485 -7.21 -33.41 -41.80
N ASP A 486 -5.97 -32.94 -41.98
CA ASP A 486 -5.50 -32.31 -43.22
C ASP A 486 -5.46 -33.27 -44.44
N GLU A 487 -5.52 -34.58 -44.19
CA GLU A 487 -5.62 -35.63 -45.23
C GLU A 487 -7.06 -35.84 -45.73
N GLY A 488 -8.01 -35.02 -45.30
CA GLY A 488 -9.41 -35.07 -45.73
C GLY A 488 -10.23 -36.21 -45.10
N LYS A 489 -9.75 -36.84 -44.00
CA LYS A 489 -10.54 -37.82 -43.26
C LYS A 489 -11.55 -37.10 -42.37
N LEU A 490 -12.83 -37.46 -42.47
CA LEU A 490 -13.90 -36.93 -41.62
C LEU A 490 -14.63 -38.05 -40.89
N TYR A 491 -14.76 -37.89 -39.57
CA TYR A 491 -15.54 -38.77 -38.70
C TYR A 491 -16.62 -37.96 -37.99
N ARG A 492 -17.85 -38.45 -37.97
CA ARG A 492 -18.98 -37.79 -37.29
C ARG A 492 -19.60 -38.73 -36.28
N PHE A 493 -19.51 -38.37 -35.01
CA PHE A 493 -19.93 -39.18 -33.87
C PHE A 493 -21.20 -38.61 -33.24
N GLN A 494 -22.08 -39.50 -32.81
CA GLN A 494 -23.27 -39.19 -32.02
C GLN A 494 -23.47 -40.23 -30.93
N SER A 495 -23.64 -39.79 -29.69
CA SER A 495 -23.88 -40.65 -28.52
C SER A 495 -24.97 -40.06 -27.63
N ARG A 496 -25.75 -40.94 -26.99
CA ARG A 496 -26.62 -40.57 -25.88
C ARG A 496 -25.90 -40.88 -24.58
N ILE A 497 -25.69 -39.86 -23.77
CA ILE A 497 -24.93 -39.90 -22.52
C ILE A 497 -25.87 -40.26 -21.37
N ASN A 498 -25.58 -41.40 -20.74
CA ASN A 498 -26.24 -41.85 -19.51
C ASN A 498 -25.25 -41.99 -18.33
N ASP A 499 -23.94 -42.02 -18.63
CA ASP A 499 -22.86 -42.14 -17.65
C ASP A 499 -21.61 -41.41 -18.19
N ALA A 500 -20.86 -40.76 -17.30
CA ALA A 500 -19.58 -40.12 -17.61
C ALA A 500 -18.41 -41.12 -17.60
N SER A 501 -18.56 -42.32 -17.05
CA SER A 501 -17.48 -43.33 -16.99
C SER A 501 -17.28 -44.04 -18.33
N SER A 502 -18.35 -44.21 -19.10
CA SER A 502 -18.33 -44.77 -20.44
C SER A 502 -19.58 -44.36 -21.22
N PHE A 503 -19.43 -44.16 -22.52
CA PHE A 503 -20.56 -43.90 -23.40
C PHE A 503 -20.33 -44.58 -24.75
N SER A 504 -21.42 -44.86 -25.47
CA SER A 504 -21.36 -45.50 -26.78
C SER A 504 -22.33 -44.84 -27.74
N GLY A 505 -22.06 -44.99 -29.03
CA GLY A 505 -22.83 -44.26 -30.03
C GLY A 505 -22.58 -44.77 -31.44
N ARG A 506 -22.98 -43.95 -32.41
CA ARG A 506 -22.77 -44.19 -33.84
C ARG A 506 -21.69 -43.27 -34.37
N VAL A 507 -20.84 -43.79 -35.24
CA VAL A 507 -19.87 -43.03 -36.02
C VAL A 507 -20.18 -43.20 -37.50
N ILE A 508 -20.21 -42.09 -38.23
CA ILE A 508 -20.17 -42.07 -39.69
C ILE A 508 -18.71 -41.87 -40.08
N ALA A 509 -18.09 -42.93 -40.60
CA ALA A 509 -16.68 -42.90 -40.99
C ALA A 509 -16.47 -42.18 -42.33
N ASN A 510 -15.22 -41.93 -42.70
CA ASN A 510 -14.84 -41.18 -43.91
C ASN A 510 -15.45 -41.74 -45.22
N ASN A 511 -15.73 -43.04 -45.26
CA ASN A 511 -16.36 -43.74 -46.39
C ASN A 511 -17.90 -43.69 -46.38
N GLY A 512 -18.51 -42.90 -45.49
CA GLY A 512 -19.95 -42.78 -45.35
C GLY A 512 -20.63 -43.94 -44.62
N MET A 513 -19.90 -44.98 -44.21
CA MET A 513 -20.47 -46.13 -43.50
C MET A 513 -20.69 -45.84 -42.02
N ASN A 514 -21.77 -46.41 -41.48
CA ASN A 514 -22.17 -46.27 -40.08
C ASN A 514 -21.66 -47.45 -39.23
N TRP A 515 -20.97 -47.15 -38.13
CA TRP A 515 -20.49 -48.14 -37.16
C TRP A 515 -20.89 -47.77 -35.73
N LYS A 516 -20.84 -48.75 -34.82
CA LYS A 516 -20.92 -48.46 -33.38
C LYS A 516 -19.53 -48.13 -32.86
N PHE A 517 -19.44 -47.14 -31.97
CA PHE A 517 -18.22 -46.83 -31.22
C PHE A 517 -18.49 -46.96 -29.71
N GLY A 518 -17.43 -47.22 -28.95
CA GLY A 518 -17.42 -47.12 -27.50
C GLY A 518 -16.34 -46.15 -27.05
N ALA A 519 -16.64 -45.33 -26.06
CA ALA A 519 -15.68 -44.48 -25.37
C ALA A 519 -15.65 -44.86 -23.90
N ARG A 520 -14.45 -45.07 -23.35
CA ARG A 520 -14.25 -45.38 -21.92
C ARG A 520 -13.34 -44.33 -21.33
N LYS A 521 -13.73 -43.79 -20.17
CA LYS A 521 -12.92 -42.82 -19.45
C LYS A 521 -11.63 -43.49 -19.02
N VAL A 522 -10.51 -42.89 -19.38
CA VAL A 522 -9.20 -43.38 -18.97
C VAL A 522 -9.11 -43.14 -17.46
N ALA A 523 -8.92 -44.21 -16.70
CA ALA A 523 -8.60 -44.06 -15.29
C ALA A 523 -7.29 -43.27 -15.21
N PRO A 524 -7.20 -42.20 -14.39
CA PRO A 524 -5.97 -41.45 -14.26
C PRO A 524 -4.87 -42.44 -13.89
N SER A 525 -3.82 -42.48 -14.72
CA SER A 525 -2.75 -43.47 -14.61
C SER A 525 -2.18 -43.49 -13.18
N GLU A 526 -1.64 -44.62 -12.70
CA GLU A 526 -0.95 -44.63 -11.40
C GLU A 526 0.19 -43.60 -11.35
N VAL A 527 0.73 -43.21 -12.51
CA VAL A 527 1.70 -42.13 -12.68
C VAL A 527 1.06 -40.74 -12.46
N GLU A 528 -0.20 -40.52 -12.86
CA GLU A 528 -0.97 -39.32 -12.53
C GLU A 528 -1.44 -39.29 -11.07
N LYS A 529 -1.91 -40.42 -10.53
CA LYS A 529 -2.19 -40.53 -9.09
C LYS A 529 -0.92 -40.37 -8.25
N LYS A 530 0.24 -40.80 -8.75
CA LYS A 530 1.56 -40.50 -8.15
C LYS A 530 2.04 -39.07 -8.44
N LYS A 531 1.65 -38.40 -9.53
CA LYS A 531 1.92 -36.97 -9.76
C LYS A 531 1.06 -36.06 -8.89
N ASP A 532 -0.21 -36.40 -8.65
CA ASP A 532 -1.07 -35.69 -7.69
C ASP A 532 -0.70 -36.02 -6.23
N LYS A 533 -0.20 -37.24 -5.92
CA LYS A 533 0.39 -37.56 -4.61
C LYS A 533 1.85 -37.11 -4.41
N LYS A 534 2.61 -36.83 -5.48
CA LYS A 534 3.98 -36.26 -5.46
C LYS A 534 4.05 -34.80 -5.90
N LYS A 535 2.93 -34.10 -6.01
CA LYS A 535 2.93 -32.64 -5.80
C LYS A 535 2.89 -32.39 -4.30
N ASN A 536 3.95 -32.81 -3.61
CA ASN A 536 4.31 -32.15 -2.37
C ASN A 536 4.43 -30.68 -2.71
N THR A 537 3.70 -29.85 -1.97
CA THR A 537 3.88 -28.41 -1.81
C THR A 537 5.36 -28.11 -2.03
N LEU A 538 5.74 -27.59 -3.20
CA LEU A 538 7.17 -27.40 -3.57
C LEU A 538 7.87 -26.42 -2.62
N VAL A 539 7.08 -25.69 -1.84
CA VAL A 539 7.51 -24.91 -0.71
C VAL A 539 6.65 -25.35 0.47
N SER A 540 7.12 -26.30 1.28
CA SER A 540 6.54 -26.49 2.63
C SER A 540 6.62 -25.16 3.38
N SER A 541 5.74 -24.91 4.35
CA SER A 541 5.79 -23.70 5.19
C SER A 541 7.19 -23.45 5.79
N GLU A 542 7.93 -24.52 6.04
CA GLU A 542 9.33 -24.55 6.53
C GLU A 542 10.38 -24.01 5.52
N MET A 543 10.00 -23.74 4.25
CA MET A 543 10.91 -23.32 3.17
C MET A 543 10.69 -21.89 2.66
N ILE A 544 9.76 -21.13 3.23
CA ILE A 544 9.49 -19.74 2.83
C ILE A 544 10.62 -18.83 3.31
N SER A 545 11.04 -17.85 2.51
CA SER A 545 11.99 -16.83 2.96
C SER A 545 11.50 -16.19 4.27
N THR A 546 12.35 -16.20 5.28
CA THR A 546 12.11 -15.52 6.56
C THR A 546 11.89 -14.02 6.32
N MET A 547 10.99 -13.41 7.10
CA MET A 547 10.83 -11.95 7.11
C MET A 547 12.16 -11.29 7.45
N ARG A 548 12.51 -10.23 6.72
CA ARG A 548 13.67 -9.39 7.02
C ARG A 548 13.22 -7.99 7.36
N PHE A 549 14.07 -7.25 8.05
CA PHE A 549 13.78 -5.91 8.49
C PHE A 549 14.87 -4.95 7.98
N PRO A 550 14.54 -3.99 7.07
CA PRO A 550 13.36 -4.02 6.22
C PRO A 550 13.43 -5.23 5.27
N ASN A 551 12.31 -5.57 4.61
CA ASN A 551 12.21 -6.77 3.78
C ASN A 551 12.92 -6.67 2.41
N VAL A 552 14.15 -6.16 2.41
CA VAL A 552 14.98 -5.93 1.22
C VAL A 552 16.24 -6.79 1.25
N GLY A 553 17.14 -6.64 0.27
CA GLY A 553 18.36 -7.44 0.19
C GLY A 553 19.23 -7.33 1.44
N MET A 554 19.60 -6.11 1.85
CA MET A 554 20.42 -5.88 3.05
C MET A 554 19.61 -5.85 4.35
N GLY A 555 18.38 -6.39 4.36
CA GLY A 555 17.58 -6.51 5.58
C GLY A 555 18.19 -7.47 6.59
N ILE A 556 18.06 -7.14 7.88
CA ILE A 556 18.54 -7.92 9.01
C ILE A 556 17.46 -8.89 9.52
N ASP A 557 17.91 -9.91 10.24
CA ASP A 557 17.06 -11.02 10.71
C ASP A 557 16.43 -10.70 12.07
N GLN A 558 17.14 -9.91 12.86
CA GLN A 558 16.76 -9.46 14.19
C GLN A 558 17.31 -8.04 14.38
N MET A 559 16.56 -7.18 15.06
CA MET A 559 17.05 -5.85 15.43
C MET A 559 18.28 -5.95 16.35
N PRO A 560 19.26 -5.04 16.21
CA PRO A 560 20.39 -5.01 17.14
C PRO A 560 19.92 -4.56 18.53
N ASP A 561 20.36 -5.26 19.57
CA ASP A 561 20.16 -4.85 20.96
C ASP A 561 21.20 -3.80 21.39
N SER A 562 20.88 -2.99 22.41
CA SER A 562 21.88 -2.10 23.01
C SER A 562 22.98 -2.93 23.67
N GLU A 563 24.22 -2.73 23.25
CA GLU A 563 25.37 -3.47 23.77
C GLU A 563 26.03 -2.73 24.94
N HIS A 564 26.60 -3.48 25.88
CA HIS A 564 27.56 -2.96 26.87
C HIS A 564 28.96 -3.17 26.29
N LEU A 565 29.59 -2.09 25.83
CA LEU A 565 30.84 -2.15 25.06
C LEU A 565 31.97 -1.39 25.73
N LEU A 566 33.19 -1.85 25.51
CA LEU A 566 34.41 -1.13 25.83
C LEU A 566 35.34 -1.15 24.62
N PHE A 567 35.45 -0.01 23.93
CA PHE A 567 36.50 0.19 22.93
C PHE A 567 37.81 0.41 23.66
N LYS A 568 38.84 -0.37 23.33
CA LYS A 568 40.15 -0.32 23.98
C LYS A 568 41.20 0.27 23.05
N ASN A 569 42.03 1.17 23.57
CA ASN A 569 43.26 1.65 22.90
C ASN A 569 43.03 2.31 21.51
N ALA A 570 41.94 3.05 21.36
CA ALA A 570 41.64 3.80 20.14
C ALA A 570 42.37 5.16 20.11
N THR A 571 42.48 5.74 18.91
CA THR A 571 42.65 7.19 18.75
C THR A 571 41.27 7.85 18.70
N VAL A 572 40.88 8.53 19.78
CA VAL A 572 39.52 9.04 19.99
C VAL A 572 39.43 10.52 19.62
N TRP A 573 38.52 10.86 18.71
CA TRP A 573 38.17 12.23 18.36
C TRP A 573 37.01 12.68 19.24
N THR A 574 37.28 13.48 20.28
CA THR A 574 36.25 13.91 21.25
C THR A 574 35.30 14.93 20.65
N GLY A 575 35.73 15.63 19.60
CA GLY A 575 35.09 16.83 19.08
C GLY A 575 35.72 18.10 19.63
N GLU A 576 36.65 18.02 20.59
CA GLU A 576 37.47 19.15 21.04
C GLU A 576 38.97 18.87 20.85
N GLU A 577 39.37 17.62 21.04
CA GLU A 577 40.74 17.14 20.93
C GLU A 577 40.80 15.71 20.37
N VAL A 578 42.02 15.25 20.10
CA VAL A 578 42.31 13.88 19.65
C VAL A 578 43.15 13.19 20.73
N LEU A 579 42.63 12.10 21.30
CA LEU A 579 43.23 11.37 22.40
C LEU A 579 43.76 10.01 21.92
N GLU A 580 45.07 9.80 22.00
CA GLU A 580 45.68 8.51 21.65
C GLU A 580 45.57 7.49 22.79
N GLN A 581 45.58 6.20 22.44
CA GLN A 581 45.58 5.08 23.38
C GLN A 581 44.48 5.18 24.45
N THR A 582 43.28 5.53 23.99
CA THR A 582 42.15 5.89 24.86
C THR A 582 41.03 4.87 24.75
N ASP A 583 40.40 4.57 25.90
CA ASP A 583 39.25 3.69 26.00
C ASP A 583 37.95 4.50 25.98
N VAL A 584 36.90 3.93 25.40
CA VAL A 584 35.53 4.48 25.45
C VAL A 584 34.57 3.40 25.91
N HIS A 585 33.89 3.67 27.03
CA HIS A 585 32.91 2.76 27.63
C HIS A 585 31.49 3.20 27.25
N VAL A 586 30.73 2.29 26.62
CA VAL A 586 29.33 2.47 26.25
C VAL A 586 28.44 1.53 27.08
N ARG A 587 27.34 2.06 27.61
CA ARG A 587 26.33 1.29 28.35
C ARG A 587 24.96 1.96 28.24
N ASN A 588 23.90 1.16 28.08
CA ASN A 588 22.51 1.63 27.99
C ASN A 588 22.34 2.74 26.93
N GLY A 589 22.99 2.55 25.79
CA GLY A 589 22.99 3.47 24.66
C GLY A 589 23.67 4.82 24.87
N LYS A 590 24.46 4.99 25.93
CA LYS A 590 25.22 6.22 26.23
C LYS A 590 26.70 5.95 26.40
N ILE A 591 27.50 6.97 26.15
CA ILE A 591 28.92 7.00 26.54
C ILE A 591 28.98 7.28 28.03
N VAL A 592 29.55 6.37 28.81
CA VAL A 592 29.64 6.50 30.27
C VAL A 592 31.04 6.91 30.74
N GLY A 593 32.07 6.73 29.90
CA GLY A 593 33.42 7.16 30.22
C GLY A 593 34.32 7.19 28.99
N VAL A 594 35.26 8.14 29.00
CA VAL A 594 36.34 8.31 28.02
C VAL A 594 37.62 8.51 28.81
N GLY A 595 38.67 7.74 28.53
CA GLY A 595 39.93 7.84 29.25
C GLY A 595 40.79 6.59 29.15
N LYS A 596 41.93 6.58 29.84
CA LYS A 596 42.84 5.42 29.83
C LYS A 596 42.44 4.41 30.91
N ASN A 597 42.62 3.12 30.62
CA ASN A 597 42.44 2.02 31.58
C ASN A 597 41.04 2.00 32.24
N LEU A 598 39.99 2.25 31.46
CA LEU A 598 38.62 2.23 32.00
C LEU A 598 38.24 0.83 32.48
N ASN A 599 37.65 0.76 33.67
CA ASN A 599 37.09 -0.46 34.22
C ASN A 599 35.62 -0.61 33.80
N ALA A 600 35.37 -1.51 32.84
CA ALA A 600 34.02 -1.83 32.36
C ALA A 600 33.72 -3.32 32.51
N ARG A 601 33.62 -3.79 33.77
CA ARG A 601 33.28 -5.19 34.06
C ARG A 601 31.99 -5.60 33.35
N GLY A 602 32.04 -6.70 32.59
CA GLY A 602 30.89 -7.22 31.83
C GLY A 602 30.69 -6.60 30.45
N ALA A 603 31.49 -5.58 30.08
CA ALA A 603 31.48 -5.04 28.73
C ALA A 603 32.11 -6.03 27.75
N LYS A 604 31.51 -6.16 26.56
CA LYS A 604 32.17 -6.75 25.39
C LYS A 604 33.29 -5.82 24.94
N GLN A 605 34.52 -6.33 24.98
CA GLN A 605 35.69 -5.56 24.59
C GLN A 605 35.84 -5.56 23.07
N ILE A 606 36.11 -4.38 22.51
CA ILE A 606 36.44 -4.19 21.10
C ILE A 606 37.87 -3.65 21.07
N ASP A 607 38.79 -4.41 20.48
CA ASP A 607 40.15 -3.93 20.25
C ASP A 607 40.14 -2.89 19.12
N ALA A 608 40.47 -1.66 19.49
CA ALA A 608 40.56 -0.52 18.59
C ALA A 608 42.00 -0.02 18.43
N THR A 609 42.99 -0.88 18.73
CA THR A 609 44.41 -0.59 18.50
C THR A 609 44.66 -0.25 17.03
N GLY A 610 45.27 0.91 16.78
CA GLY A 610 45.55 1.41 15.44
C GLY A 610 44.33 1.94 14.67
N LYS A 611 43.18 2.06 15.34
CA LYS A 611 41.91 2.53 14.76
C LYS A 611 41.51 3.87 15.35
N HIS A 612 40.63 4.57 14.63
CA HIS A 612 40.08 5.84 15.08
C HIS A 612 38.62 5.70 15.50
N LEU A 613 38.26 6.34 16.60
CA LEU A 613 36.88 6.37 17.11
C LEU A 613 36.35 7.81 17.07
N THR A 614 35.21 8.03 16.42
CA THR A 614 34.61 9.36 16.24
C THR A 614 33.13 9.35 16.62
N ALA A 615 32.56 10.53 16.89
CA ALA A 615 31.12 10.69 16.83
C ALA A 615 30.60 10.33 15.42
N GLY A 616 29.35 9.87 15.34
CA GLY A 616 28.67 9.62 14.07
C GLY A 616 28.51 10.88 13.24
N ILE A 617 28.66 10.74 11.92
CA ILE A 617 28.45 11.84 10.98
C ILE A 617 26.96 12.21 10.97
N ILE A 618 26.69 13.51 10.87
CA ILE A 618 25.35 14.09 10.78
C ILE A 618 25.26 14.89 9.49
N ASP A 619 24.33 14.52 8.62
CA ASP A 619 24.05 15.26 7.38
C ASP A 619 22.85 16.18 7.57
N GLU A 620 23.09 17.48 7.66
CA GLU A 620 22.02 18.48 7.83
C GLU A 620 21.17 18.66 6.57
N HIS A 621 21.56 18.15 5.41
CA HIS A 621 20.70 18.24 4.22
C HIS A 621 20.74 16.95 3.40
N SER A 622 19.63 16.21 3.47
CA SER A 622 19.49 14.94 2.76
C SER A 622 18.12 14.72 2.13
N HIS A 623 18.14 13.89 1.08
CA HIS A 623 16.97 13.44 0.32
C HIS A 623 16.85 11.90 0.24
N ILE A 624 17.65 11.17 1.04
CA ILE A 624 17.50 9.71 1.18
C ILE A 624 16.36 9.36 2.12
N GLY A 625 15.84 8.13 2.04
CA GLY A 625 14.87 7.64 3.01
C GLY A 625 13.47 8.21 2.83
N ALA A 626 13.11 8.67 1.63
CA ALA A 626 11.77 9.19 1.31
C ALA A 626 11.19 8.59 0.01
N PHE A 627 9.86 8.54 -0.09
CA PHE A 627 9.16 8.15 -1.32
C PHE A 627 9.02 9.29 -2.34
N VAL A 628 9.10 10.54 -1.88
CA VAL A 628 8.96 11.78 -2.65
C VAL A 628 9.59 12.92 -1.84
N ILE A 629 10.11 13.95 -2.52
CA ILE A 629 10.80 15.09 -1.90
C ILE A 629 10.08 16.43 -2.10
N ASN A 630 9.38 16.64 -3.22
CA ASN A 630 8.70 17.91 -3.51
C ASN A 630 7.18 17.75 -3.62
N GLU A 631 6.45 18.76 -3.13
CA GLU A 631 5.06 19.06 -3.44
C GLU A 631 5.03 20.38 -4.23
N GLY A 632 5.20 20.32 -5.56
CA GLY A 632 5.27 21.50 -6.42
C GLY A 632 3.91 22.06 -6.88
N GLY A 633 2.80 21.54 -6.33
CA GLY A 633 1.44 21.92 -6.73
C GLY A 633 1.04 23.33 -6.35
N GLN A 634 1.75 23.99 -5.43
CA GLN A 634 1.50 25.35 -4.92
C GLN A 634 2.81 26.15 -4.80
N ASN A 635 2.75 27.41 -4.35
CA ASN A 635 3.93 28.25 -4.08
C ASN A 635 4.39 28.22 -2.62
N SER A 636 3.52 27.78 -1.72
CA SER A 636 3.86 27.35 -0.39
C SER A 636 3.25 25.96 -0.19
N SER A 637 3.96 25.11 0.54
CA SER A 637 3.51 23.78 0.93
C SER A 637 3.80 23.53 2.42
N ALA A 638 3.70 24.57 3.25
CA ALA A 638 4.09 24.51 4.67
C ALA A 638 3.34 23.42 5.45
N GLU A 639 2.14 23.06 5.00
CA GLU A 639 1.30 22.01 5.59
C GLU A 639 1.84 20.59 5.36
N VAL A 640 2.67 20.35 4.32
CA VAL A 640 3.18 19.01 4.01
C VAL A 640 4.34 18.63 4.92
N ARG A 641 4.49 17.33 5.19
CA ARG A 641 5.42 16.84 6.21
C ARG A 641 6.26 15.69 5.68
N MET A 642 7.59 15.80 5.73
CA MET A 642 8.49 14.73 5.29
C MET A 642 8.32 13.45 6.11
N LYS A 643 7.92 13.55 7.38
CA LYS A 643 7.60 12.39 8.23
C LYS A 643 6.44 11.52 7.70
N ASP A 644 5.59 12.07 6.83
CA ASP A 644 4.45 11.35 6.25
C ASP A 644 4.86 10.48 5.03
N VAL A 645 6.08 10.66 4.52
CA VAL A 645 6.59 10.00 3.29
C VAL A 645 7.96 9.33 3.47
N ILE A 646 8.36 9.05 4.71
CA ILE A 646 9.55 8.24 5.02
C ILE A 646 9.44 6.87 4.32
N ASN A 647 10.53 6.46 3.70
CA ASN A 647 10.76 5.15 3.11
C ASN A 647 11.86 4.44 3.88
N GLU A 648 11.48 3.67 4.90
CA GLU A 648 12.37 2.88 5.74
C GLU A 648 13.11 1.76 4.97
N LYS A 649 12.64 1.43 3.76
CA LYS A 649 13.23 0.39 2.90
C LYS A 649 14.32 0.95 1.98
N ASP A 650 14.62 2.24 2.07
CA ASP A 650 15.64 2.86 1.22
C ASP A 650 17.04 2.35 1.57
N ILE A 651 17.64 1.62 0.63
CA ILE A 651 18.99 1.05 0.78
C ILE A 651 20.07 2.10 1.07
N ASP A 652 19.85 3.36 0.70
CA ASP A 652 20.84 4.39 0.97
C ASP A 652 20.95 4.71 2.46
N ILE A 653 19.95 4.40 3.29
CA ILE A 653 20.07 4.43 4.77
C ILE A 653 21.20 3.49 5.22
N TYR A 654 21.20 2.25 4.73
CA TYR A 654 22.24 1.26 5.05
C TYR A 654 23.62 1.64 4.47
N ARG A 655 23.67 2.20 3.26
CA ARG A 655 24.92 2.66 2.65
C ARG A 655 25.52 3.87 3.37
N ASN A 656 24.67 4.74 3.93
CA ASN A 656 25.08 5.89 4.73
C ASN A 656 25.68 5.46 6.07
N LEU A 657 25.08 4.46 6.73
CA LEU A 657 25.71 3.82 7.89
C LEU A 657 27.09 3.26 7.57
N ALA A 658 27.28 2.66 6.38
CA ALA A 658 28.59 2.17 5.93
C ALA A 658 29.62 3.29 5.68
N GLY A 659 29.16 4.53 5.50
CA GLY A 659 29.97 5.74 5.44
C GLY A 659 30.12 6.47 6.79
N GLY A 660 29.62 5.89 7.89
CA GLY A 660 29.68 6.50 9.22
C GLY A 660 28.59 7.53 9.52
N VAL A 661 27.60 7.70 8.64
CA VAL A 661 26.46 8.61 8.85
C VAL A 661 25.43 7.96 9.77
N THR A 662 25.02 8.68 10.81
CA THR A 662 24.10 8.20 11.84
C THR A 662 22.78 8.97 11.89
N THR A 663 22.83 10.26 11.56
CA THR A 663 21.68 11.17 11.62
C THR A 663 21.62 11.99 10.35
N ILE A 664 20.40 12.25 9.85
CA ILE A 664 20.16 13.16 8.73
C ILE A 664 18.99 14.09 9.03
N GLN A 665 18.96 15.28 8.41
CA GLN A 665 17.72 16.03 8.23
C GLN A 665 17.14 15.72 6.86
N LEU A 666 15.99 15.05 6.83
CA LEU A 666 15.21 14.83 5.62
C LEU A 666 14.40 16.08 5.30
N LEU A 667 14.70 16.69 4.16
CA LEU A 667 14.15 17.97 3.74
C LEU A 667 13.25 17.82 2.52
N HIS A 668 12.29 18.74 2.40
CA HIS A 668 11.67 19.06 1.13
C HIS A 668 12.74 19.60 0.14
N GLY A 669 12.49 19.51 -1.16
CA GLY A 669 13.36 20.09 -2.19
C GLY A 669 13.20 21.61 -2.33
N SER A 670 13.70 22.17 -3.42
CA SER A 670 13.78 23.63 -3.72
C SER A 670 12.68 24.12 -4.67
N ALA A 671 11.59 23.36 -4.88
CA ALA A 671 10.56 23.72 -5.86
C ALA A 671 9.72 24.96 -5.46
N ASN A 672 9.62 25.27 -4.16
CA ASN A 672 8.75 26.30 -3.59
C ASN A 672 9.54 27.27 -2.69
N PRO A 673 9.23 28.58 -2.68
CA PRO A 673 9.75 29.51 -1.67
C PRO A 673 9.59 29.00 -0.23
N ILE A 674 8.38 28.54 0.10
CA ILE A 674 8.05 27.86 1.35
C ILE A 674 7.79 26.39 0.99
N GLY A 675 8.73 25.51 1.33
CA GLY A 675 8.59 24.07 1.12
C GLY A 675 7.75 23.42 2.21
N GLY A 676 8.09 22.17 2.53
CA GLY A 676 7.42 21.39 3.58
C GLY A 676 8.22 21.26 4.87
N GLN A 677 7.54 20.79 5.91
CA GLN A 677 8.13 20.48 7.22
C GLN A 677 9.15 19.34 7.10
N SER A 678 10.32 19.55 7.68
CA SER A 678 11.43 18.59 7.68
C SER A 678 11.22 17.46 8.70
N ALA A 679 12.00 16.40 8.59
CA ALA A 679 12.08 15.34 9.60
C ALA A 679 13.55 15.01 9.92
N ILE A 680 13.95 15.08 11.18
CA ILE A 680 15.27 14.62 11.60
C ILE A 680 15.21 13.12 11.84
N LEU A 681 16.05 12.36 11.15
CA LEU A 681 16.06 10.90 11.18
C LEU A 681 17.36 10.39 11.80
N ARG A 682 17.24 9.36 12.64
CA ARG A 682 18.33 8.45 12.99
C ARG A 682 18.26 7.24 12.08
N LEU A 683 19.38 6.89 11.47
CA LEU A 683 19.47 5.84 10.46
C LEU A 683 19.44 4.43 11.06
N LYS A 684 18.46 4.14 11.91
CA LYS A 684 18.25 2.83 12.56
C LYS A 684 17.74 1.80 11.56
N TRP A 685 18.62 1.34 10.67
CA TRP A 685 18.28 0.39 9.61
C TRP A 685 17.58 -0.84 10.17
N GLY A 686 16.40 -1.15 9.62
CA GLY A 686 15.56 -2.24 10.09
C GLY A 686 14.29 -1.78 10.82
N ASN A 687 14.33 -0.60 11.44
CA ASN A 687 13.20 -0.03 12.14
C ASN A 687 12.13 0.48 11.17
N ASN A 688 10.89 0.56 11.67
CA ASN A 688 9.79 1.18 10.92
C ASN A 688 9.96 2.72 10.86
N SER A 689 9.21 3.36 9.96
CA SER A 689 9.30 4.80 9.70
C SER A 689 9.14 5.71 10.93
N GLU A 690 8.40 5.31 11.97
CA GLU A 690 8.24 6.12 13.18
C GLU A 690 9.42 6.01 14.14
N GLU A 691 10.11 4.87 14.14
CA GLU A 691 11.30 4.63 14.95
C GLU A 691 12.60 5.17 14.32
N LEU A 692 12.55 5.57 13.04
CA LEU A 692 13.61 6.35 12.40
C LEU A 692 13.60 7.83 12.84
N LEU A 693 12.50 8.35 13.37
CA LEU A 693 12.44 9.76 13.80
C LEU A 693 13.36 10.01 15.01
N PHE A 694 14.08 11.13 14.98
CA PHE A 694 14.81 11.62 16.15
C PHE A 694 13.81 12.18 17.17
N LYS A 695 13.44 11.34 18.15
CA LYS A 695 12.43 11.68 19.17
C LYS A 695 12.86 12.89 20.00
N GLY A 696 11.97 13.89 20.08
CA GLY A 696 12.21 15.12 20.83
C GLY A 696 13.26 16.05 20.22
N ALA A 697 13.48 15.98 18.90
CA ALA A 697 14.16 17.03 18.17
C ALA A 697 13.17 18.16 17.83
N ASP A 698 13.68 19.38 17.71
CA ASP A 698 12.89 20.54 17.32
C ASP A 698 12.32 20.37 15.90
N PRO A 699 11.15 20.95 15.60
CA PRO A 699 10.58 20.89 14.27
C PRO A 699 11.26 21.91 13.35
N TYR A 700 11.49 21.50 12.09
CA TYR A 700 12.09 22.35 11.06
C TYR A 700 11.17 22.45 9.83
N ILE A 701 11.42 23.43 8.98
CA ILE A 701 10.79 23.60 7.66
C ILE A 701 11.82 24.03 6.64
N LYS A 702 11.69 23.51 5.42
CA LYS A 702 12.53 23.90 4.29
C LYS A 702 11.99 25.14 3.62
N PHE A 703 12.81 26.19 3.49
CA PHE A 703 12.59 27.30 2.56
C PHE A 703 13.55 27.18 1.37
N ALA A 704 13.28 27.90 0.28
CA ALA A 704 14.20 28.00 -0.84
C ALA A 704 14.19 29.38 -1.50
N LEU A 705 15.35 29.76 -2.02
CA LEU A 705 15.60 31.00 -2.76
C LEU A 705 16.11 30.65 -4.17
N GLY A 706 16.40 31.67 -4.99
CA GLY A 706 17.15 31.47 -6.23
C GLY A 706 16.32 31.17 -7.46
N GLU A 707 16.99 30.59 -8.46
CA GLU A 707 16.44 30.30 -9.78
C GLU A 707 15.28 29.29 -9.75
N ASN A 708 15.28 28.40 -8.76
CA ASN A 708 14.42 27.21 -8.72
C ASN A 708 12.98 27.59 -8.34
N VAL A 709 12.84 28.43 -7.32
CA VAL A 709 11.54 28.81 -6.76
C VAL A 709 10.74 29.76 -7.65
N LYS A 710 11.42 30.58 -8.45
CA LYS A 710 10.77 31.49 -9.41
C LYS A 710 10.28 30.78 -10.68
N GLN A 711 10.80 29.59 -10.99
CA GLN A 711 10.39 28.74 -12.13
C GLN A 711 10.35 29.43 -13.51
N SER A 712 10.95 30.61 -13.67
CA SER A 712 10.92 31.39 -14.92
C SER A 712 11.57 30.67 -16.10
N ASN A 713 12.40 29.66 -15.80
CA ASN A 713 13.11 28.84 -16.78
C ASN A 713 12.34 27.56 -17.15
N TRP A 714 11.15 27.31 -16.56
CA TRP A 714 10.42 26.02 -16.68
C TRP A 714 9.31 26.02 -17.74
N GLN A 715 9.31 27.00 -18.67
CA GLN A 715 8.27 27.17 -19.69
C GLN A 715 6.83 27.25 -19.11
N SER A 716 6.71 27.68 -17.85
CA SER A 716 5.46 27.83 -17.11
C SER A 716 5.45 29.20 -16.43
N PHE A 717 4.55 30.08 -16.88
CA PHE A 717 4.52 31.50 -16.46
C PHE A 717 3.27 31.86 -15.66
N THR A 718 2.46 30.87 -15.28
CA THR A 718 1.15 31.07 -14.63
C THR A 718 1.21 31.06 -13.11
N ARG A 719 2.32 30.67 -12.50
CA ARG A 719 2.53 30.64 -11.04
C ARG A 719 3.34 31.85 -10.59
N PHE A 720 2.81 32.60 -9.63
CA PHE A 720 3.59 33.57 -8.87
C PHE A 720 4.38 32.84 -7.76
N PRO A 721 5.68 33.12 -7.55
CA PRO A 721 6.48 34.21 -8.14
C PRO A 721 7.24 33.80 -9.42
N GLN A 722 7.58 34.78 -10.25
CA GLN A 722 8.43 34.63 -11.47
C GLN A 722 9.75 35.43 -11.39
N THR A 723 9.98 36.13 -10.29
CA THR A 723 11.16 37.00 -10.05
C THR A 723 11.63 36.85 -8.61
N ARG A 724 12.87 37.25 -8.32
CA ARG A 724 13.41 37.28 -6.94
C ARG A 724 12.66 38.25 -6.03
N MET A 725 12.20 39.39 -6.57
CA MET A 725 11.33 40.33 -5.83
C MET A 725 9.99 39.69 -5.48
N GLY A 726 9.43 38.86 -6.37
CA GLY A 726 8.23 38.09 -6.07
C GLY A 726 8.44 37.06 -4.96
N VAL A 727 9.64 36.48 -4.86
CA VAL A 727 9.99 35.55 -3.76
C VAL A 727 9.98 36.27 -2.41
N GLU A 728 10.58 37.47 -2.32
CA GLU A 728 10.49 38.32 -1.12
C GLU A 728 9.02 38.61 -0.77
N GLN A 729 8.22 39.01 -1.76
CA GLN A 729 6.81 39.33 -1.55
C GLN A 729 5.99 38.13 -1.07
N ILE A 730 6.31 36.90 -1.50
CA ILE A 730 5.70 35.67 -0.98
C ILE A 730 5.96 35.55 0.52
N PHE A 731 7.21 35.68 0.98
CA PHE A 731 7.49 35.56 2.41
C PHE A 731 6.77 36.65 3.21
N VAL A 732 6.78 37.90 2.74
CA VAL A 732 6.08 39.00 3.41
C VAL A 732 4.58 38.76 3.50
N ASP A 733 3.93 38.30 2.42
CA ASP A 733 2.49 37.99 2.42
C ASP A 733 2.15 36.88 3.41
N TYR A 734 2.88 35.77 3.35
CA TYR A 734 2.61 34.60 4.18
C TYR A 734 2.81 34.85 5.67
N PHE A 735 3.87 35.58 6.06
CA PHE A 735 4.09 35.91 7.46
C PHE A 735 3.11 36.97 7.98
N THR A 736 2.68 37.92 7.15
CA THR A 736 1.59 38.85 7.52
C THR A 736 0.29 38.08 7.80
N ARG A 737 -0.08 37.14 6.93
CA ARG A 737 -1.26 36.27 7.12
C ARG A 737 -1.13 35.37 8.35
N ALA A 738 0.08 34.92 8.67
CA ALA A 738 0.34 34.14 9.86
C ALA A 738 0.19 34.99 11.15
N GLU A 739 0.64 36.26 11.16
CA GLU A 739 0.38 37.19 12.26
C GLU A 739 -1.12 37.44 12.48
N ASP A 740 -1.88 37.64 11.40
CA ASP A 740 -3.33 37.80 11.46
C ASP A 740 -4.02 36.54 12.02
N TYR A 741 -3.63 35.36 11.53
CA TYR A 741 -4.13 34.07 11.99
C TYR A 741 -3.81 33.84 13.48
N MET A 742 -2.58 34.12 13.89
CA MET A 742 -2.13 34.01 15.28
C MET A 742 -2.91 34.97 16.18
N SER A 743 -3.08 36.23 15.76
CA SER A 743 -3.85 37.24 16.50
C SER A 743 -5.32 36.83 16.67
N LEU A 744 -5.94 36.28 15.62
CA LEU A 744 -7.30 35.76 15.69
C LEU A 744 -7.39 34.59 16.67
N LYS A 745 -6.44 33.65 16.60
CA LYS A 745 -6.37 32.48 17.50
C LYS A 745 -6.18 32.89 18.97
N GLU A 746 -5.30 33.85 19.25
CA GLU A 746 -5.03 34.35 20.59
C GLU A 746 -6.18 35.17 21.19
N SER A 747 -7.02 35.80 20.34
CA SER A 747 -8.21 36.52 20.79
C SER A 747 -9.28 35.62 21.45
N GLY A 748 -9.19 34.30 21.24
CA GLY A 748 -10.19 33.32 21.68
C GLY A 748 -11.46 33.28 20.81
N ALA A 749 -11.54 34.10 19.75
CA ALA A 749 -12.61 34.01 18.77
C ALA A 749 -12.55 32.66 18.02
N PRO A 750 -13.70 32.12 17.56
CA PRO A 750 -13.70 30.96 16.69
C PRO A 750 -12.90 31.24 15.42
N TYR A 751 -12.02 30.31 15.03
CA TYR A 751 -11.19 30.43 13.84
C TYR A 751 -11.16 29.12 13.04
N ARG A 752 -11.06 29.22 11.71
CA ARG A 752 -10.82 28.09 10.83
C ARG A 752 -9.35 27.67 10.98
N VAL A 753 -9.10 26.41 11.33
CA VAL A 753 -7.74 25.87 11.37
C VAL A 753 -7.20 25.75 9.94
N ASP A 754 -6.06 26.39 9.68
CA ASP A 754 -5.34 26.32 8.42
C ASP A 754 -3.94 25.76 8.70
N GLU A 755 -3.65 24.53 8.24
CA GLU A 755 -2.37 23.88 8.58
C GLU A 755 -1.15 24.63 8.02
N GLU A 756 -1.31 25.37 6.92
CA GLU A 756 -0.25 26.16 6.33
C GLU A 756 0.10 27.34 7.24
N LEU A 757 -0.92 28.13 7.63
CA LEU A 757 -0.74 29.29 8.52
C LEU A 757 -0.37 28.88 9.94
N GLU A 758 -0.87 27.75 10.44
CA GLU A 758 -0.46 27.20 11.74
C GLU A 758 1.05 26.91 11.74
N THR A 759 1.56 26.26 10.67
CA THR A 759 2.98 25.96 10.53
C THR A 759 3.85 27.22 10.50
N LEU A 760 3.39 28.26 9.81
CA LEU A 760 4.12 29.54 9.74
C LEU A 760 4.06 30.30 11.07
N SER A 761 2.94 30.21 11.79
CA SER A 761 2.80 30.81 13.12
C SER A 761 3.72 30.16 14.16
N GLU A 762 4.01 28.86 14.02
CA GLU A 762 5.03 28.18 14.85
C GLU A 762 6.43 28.80 14.67
N ILE A 763 6.75 29.34 13.49
CA ILE A 763 8.02 30.05 13.25
C ILE A 763 8.03 31.39 13.98
N LEU A 764 6.93 32.16 13.88
CA LEU A 764 6.80 33.45 14.58
C LEU A 764 6.91 33.30 16.11
N ARG A 765 6.49 32.16 16.66
CA ARG A 765 6.62 31.83 18.09
C ARG A 765 7.98 31.24 18.48
N GLY A 766 8.89 31.02 17.52
CA GLY A 766 10.18 30.37 17.78
C GLY A 766 10.07 28.89 18.13
N GLU A 767 8.97 28.23 17.74
CA GLU A 767 8.72 26.80 17.96
C GLU A 767 9.22 25.95 16.79
N ARG A 768 9.38 26.55 15.59
CA ARG A 768 9.83 25.89 14.36
C ARG A 768 10.92 26.67 13.65
N PHE A 769 11.95 25.96 13.19
CA PHE A 769 13.16 26.56 12.64
C PHE A 769 13.29 26.39 11.11
N ILE A 770 13.90 27.37 10.45
CA ILE A 770 14.03 27.39 8.98
C ILE A 770 15.42 26.85 8.56
N SER A 771 15.42 25.82 7.71
CA SER A 771 16.57 25.49 6.85
C SER A 771 16.29 26.01 5.43
N CYS A 772 17.08 26.94 4.91
CA CYS A 772 16.78 27.65 3.67
C CYS A 772 17.80 27.36 2.55
N HIS A 773 17.36 26.72 1.47
CA HIS A 773 18.16 26.55 0.25
C HIS A 773 18.52 27.93 -0.32
N SER A 774 19.82 28.17 -0.52
CA SER A 774 20.33 29.48 -0.91
C SER A 774 21.65 29.37 -1.66
N TYR A 775 21.94 30.32 -2.55
CA TYR A 775 23.23 30.40 -3.23
C TYR A 775 23.79 31.82 -3.20
N VAL A 776 23.04 32.81 -3.69
CA VAL A 776 23.54 34.18 -3.94
C VAL A 776 23.38 35.10 -2.74
N GLN A 777 24.38 35.93 -2.48
CA GLN A 777 24.44 36.87 -1.36
C GLN A 777 23.23 37.79 -1.22
N SER A 778 22.63 38.21 -2.34
CA SER A 778 21.54 39.21 -2.34
C SER A 778 20.25 38.62 -1.77
N GLU A 779 19.97 37.35 -2.05
CA GLU A 779 18.79 36.67 -1.54
C GLU A 779 18.97 36.21 -0.10
N ILE A 780 20.19 35.78 0.27
CA ILE A 780 20.54 35.48 1.67
C ILE A 780 20.31 36.72 2.53
N ASN A 781 20.83 37.88 2.10
CA ASN A 781 20.64 39.16 2.79
C ASN A 781 19.17 39.62 2.80
N MET A 782 18.41 39.36 1.72
CA MET A 782 16.98 39.67 1.68
C MET A 782 16.21 38.86 2.72
N LEU A 783 16.41 37.54 2.78
CA LEU A 783 15.64 36.69 3.70
C LEU A 783 15.98 37.01 5.16
N MET A 784 17.25 37.31 5.49
CA MET A 784 17.62 37.78 6.84
C MET A 784 16.83 39.05 7.22
N LYS A 785 16.75 40.05 6.33
CA LYS A 785 15.96 41.27 6.59
C LYS A 785 14.46 41.03 6.71
N VAL A 786 13.90 40.09 5.94
CA VAL A 786 12.50 39.68 6.11
C VAL A 786 12.30 39.04 7.48
N ALA A 787 13.21 38.15 7.88
CA ALA A 787 13.15 37.48 9.17
C ALA A 787 13.25 38.49 10.34
N ASP A 788 14.19 39.44 10.27
CA ASP A 788 14.33 40.53 11.25
C ASP A 788 13.05 41.37 11.38
N ARG A 789 12.41 41.68 10.24
CA ARG A 789 11.17 42.46 10.21
C ARG A 789 10.02 41.76 10.95
N PHE A 790 9.92 40.44 10.84
CA PHE A 790 8.89 39.63 11.50
C PHE A 790 9.35 39.03 12.84
N GLY A 791 10.55 39.41 13.32
CA GLY A 791 11.03 39.04 14.66
C GLY A 791 11.47 37.59 14.82
N PHE A 792 11.94 36.92 13.76
CA PHE A 792 12.47 35.55 13.83
C PHE A 792 13.87 35.42 13.21
N THR A 793 14.59 34.36 13.56
CA THR A 793 15.93 34.07 13.03
C THR A 793 15.86 32.95 11.98
N VAL A 794 16.57 33.10 10.85
CA VAL A 794 16.79 31.99 9.92
C VAL A 794 17.87 31.12 10.52
N ASN A 795 17.54 29.87 10.86
CA ASN A 795 18.44 28.99 11.59
C ASN A 795 19.64 28.56 10.74
N THR A 796 19.38 28.02 9.55
CA THR A 796 20.43 27.52 8.66
C THR A 796 20.18 27.97 7.23
N PHE A 797 21.17 28.57 6.59
CA PHE A 797 21.23 28.68 5.13
C PHE A 797 21.99 27.47 4.58
N THR A 798 21.36 26.74 3.68
CA THR A 798 21.91 25.51 3.10
C THR A 798 22.30 25.69 1.63
N HIS A 799 23.30 24.91 1.20
CA HIS A 799 24.21 25.09 0.07
C HIS A 799 25.07 26.36 0.17
N ILE A 800 24.44 27.52 0.36
CA ILE A 800 25.00 28.82 0.71
C ILE A 800 26.35 29.15 0.05
N LEU A 801 26.46 28.93 -1.25
CA LEU A 801 27.75 28.98 -1.96
C LEU A 801 28.41 30.37 -1.99
N GLU A 802 27.65 31.45 -1.78
CA GLU A 802 28.18 32.80 -1.55
C GLU A 802 28.11 33.27 -0.09
N GLY A 803 27.97 32.34 0.87
CA GLY A 803 27.93 32.65 2.30
C GLY A 803 29.14 33.45 2.78
N TYR A 804 30.32 33.19 2.22
CA TYR A 804 31.55 33.95 2.46
C TYR A 804 31.44 35.45 2.17
N LYS A 805 30.50 35.88 1.33
CA LYS A 805 30.27 37.31 1.01
C LYS A 805 29.38 38.01 2.04
N VAL A 806 28.72 37.24 2.92
CA VAL A 806 27.73 37.73 3.90
C VAL A 806 27.94 37.14 5.30
N ALA A 807 29.10 36.52 5.56
CA ALA A 807 29.38 35.84 6.82
C ALA A 807 29.27 36.77 8.04
N ASP A 808 29.66 38.03 7.88
CA ASP A 808 29.52 39.11 8.87
C ASP A 808 28.06 39.29 9.29
N LYS A 809 27.17 39.40 8.28
CA LYS A 809 25.73 39.58 8.48
C LYS A 809 25.08 38.32 9.04
N MET A 810 25.51 37.14 8.58
CA MET A 810 25.03 35.88 9.15
C MET A 810 25.38 35.78 10.64
N LYS A 811 26.59 36.19 11.03
CA LYS A 811 27.02 36.21 12.42
C LYS A 811 26.18 37.15 13.27
N GLU A 812 25.88 38.36 12.75
CA GLU A 812 25.01 39.33 13.39
C GLU A 812 23.56 38.81 13.52
N HIS A 813 23.04 38.19 12.46
CA HIS A 813 21.70 37.57 12.41
C HIS A 813 21.55 36.37 13.35
N GLY A 814 22.65 35.67 13.64
CA GLY A 814 22.65 34.39 14.33
C GLY A 814 22.40 33.18 13.42
N ALA A 815 22.51 33.34 12.10
CA ALA A 815 22.32 32.26 11.13
C ALA A 815 23.55 31.35 11.01
N GLY A 816 23.32 30.04 10.93
CA GLY A 816 24.32 29.05 10.54
C GLY A 816 24.41 28.86 9.01
N GLY A 817 25.48 28.19 8.58
CA GLY A 817 25.72 27.87 7.17
C GLY A 817 26.01 26.38 6.95
N SER A 818 25.35 25.74 6.00
CA SER A 818 25.56 24.35 5.60
C SER A 818 25.91 24.34 4.11
N THR A 819 27.17 24.11 3.75
CA THR A 819 27.68 24.33 2.39
C THR A 819 28.20 23.05 1.75
N PHE A 820 28.32 23.07 0.42
CA PHE A 820 29.20 22.13 -0.26
C PHE A 820 30.66 22.52 -0.07
N SER A 821 31.53 21.52 -0.07
CA SER A 821 33.00 21.61 -0.06
C SER A 821 33.54 22.03 -1.43
N ASP A 822 33.08 21.40 -2.51
CA ASP A 822 33.55 21.70 -3.88
C ASP A 822 32.55 21.50 -5.03
N TRP A 823 31.24 21.49 -4.77
CA TRP A 823 30.22 21.25 -5.80
C TRP A 823 29.53 22.54 -6.29
N TRP A 824 29.81 22.98 -7.54
CA TRP A 824 29.27 24.22 -8.12
C TRP A 824 29.31 24.28 -9.67
N ALA A 825 29.07 25.45 -10.26
CA ALA A 825 29.09 25.79 -11.70
C ALA A 825 28.09 25.04 -12.62
N TYR A 826 27.06 24.42 -12.08
CA TYR A 826 25.98 23.78 -12.84
C TYR A 826 24.76 24.70 -13.11
N LYS A 827 24.69 25.86 -12.44
CA LYS A 827 23.70 26.94 -12.66
C LYS A 827 24.38 28.30 -12.71
N TYR A 828 23.66 29.34 -13.13
CA TYR A 828 24.22 30.70 -13.16
C TYR A 828 24.44 31.24 -11.73
N GLU A 829 23.50 30.97 -10.81
CA GLU A 829 23.58 31.37 -9.41
C GLU A 829 24.70 30.73 -8.57
N VAL A 830 25.45 29.77 -9.12
CA VAL A 830 26.55 29.06 -8.44
C VAL A 830 27.92 29.29 -9.09
N LYS A 831 28.07 30.35 -9.90
CA LYS A 831 29.32 30.65 -10.63
C LYS A 831 30.44 31.19 -9.75
N ASP A 832 30.09 31.92 -8.70
CA ASP A 832 31.06 32.55 -7.79
C ASP A 832 31.39 31.66 -6.58
N ALA A 833 30.95 30.41 -6.58
CA ALA A 833 31.26 29.46 -5.53
C ALA A 833 32.77 29.18 -5.47
N ILE A 834 33.30 29.08 -4.25
CA ILE A 834 34.72 28.81 -3.98
C ILE A 834 34.87 27.74 -2.90
N PRO A 835 35.94 26.92 -2.94
CA PRO A 835 36.14 25.88 -1.93
C PRO A 835 36.54 26.45 -0.55
N TYR A 836 36.83 27.75 -0.48
CA TYR A 836 37.16 28.47 0.74
C TYR A 836 35.92 28.92 1.53
N ASN A 837 34.70 28.73 0.99
CA ASN A 837 33.47 29.25 1.56
C ASN A 837 33.30 28.86 3.04
N ALA A 838 33.38 27.56 3.33
CA ALA A 838 33.26 27.02 4.68
C ALA A 838 34.30 27.62 5.65
N ALA A 839 35.55 27.76 5.19
CA ALA A 839 36.65 28.27 6.01
C ALA A 839 36.50 29.76 6.31
N ILE A 840 36.05 30.57 5.35
CA ILE A 840 35.83 32.00 5.54
C ILE A 840 34.67 32.23 6.52
N MET A 841 33.53 31.55 6.31
CA MET A 841 32.39 31.65 7.23
C MET A 841 32.76 31.22 8.65
N SER A 842 33.49 30.11 8.80
CA SER A 842 33.95 29.62 10.11
C SER A 842 34.86 30.62 10.83
N ARG A 843 35.78 31.28 10.12
CA ARG A 843 36.67 32.32 10.68
C ARG A 843 35.92 33.55 11.17
N GLU A 844 34.81 33.90 10.52
CA GLU A 844 33.91 34.97 10.96
C GLU A 844 33.06 34.57 12.18
N GLY A 845 33.15 33.31 12.62
CA GLY A 845 32.44 32.79 13.79
C GLY A 845 31.03 32.28 13.49
N VAL A 846 30.70 32.03 12.23
CA VAL A 846 29.47 31.33 11.81
C VAL A 846 29.61 29.83 12.13
N THR A 847 28.54 29.21 12.62
CA THR A 847 28.50 27.74 12.75
C THR A 847 28.35 27.12 11.37
N VAL A 848 29.38 26.41 10.91
CA VAL A 848 29.45 25.87 9.55
C VAL A 848 29.39 24.34 9.52
N ALA A 849 28.52 23.79 8.69
CA ALA A 849 28.46 22.38 8.35
C ALA A 849 28.80 22.12 6.86
N ILE A 850 29.20 20.89 6.55
CA ILE A 850 29.29 20.37 5.19
C ILE A 850 28.15 19.38 4.96
N ASN A 851 27.41 19.56 3.87
CA ASN A 851 26.28 18.69 3.51
C ASN A 851 26.49 17.99 2.16
N SER A 852 25.63 17.03 1.87
CA SER A 852 25.74 16.19 0.67
C SER A 852 24.80 16.57 -0.46
N ASP A 853 23.50 16.79 -0.18
CA ASP A 853 22.41 16.86 -1.16
C ASP A 853 22.37 15.67 -2.17
N ASP A 854 23.10 14.59 -1.88
CA ASP A 854 23.28 13.45 -2.77
C ASP A 854 23.51 12.15 -1.99
N ALA A 855 22.85 11.09 -2.43
CA ALA A 855 22.84 9.79 -1.74
C ALA A 855 24.21 9.09 -1.74
N GLU A 856 25.08 9.39 -2.71
CA GLU A 856 26.41 8.82 -2.83
C GLU A 856 27.45 9.68 -2.09
N MET A 857 27.36 11.00 -2.18
CA MET A 857 28.21 11.94 -1.46
C MET A 857 27.97 11.88 0.05
N SER A 858 26.73 11.62 0.49
CA SER A 858 26.40 11.55 1.92
C SER A 858 27.22 10.49 2.65
N ARG A 859 27.50 9.34 2.02
CA ARG A 859 28.38 8.30 2.58
C ARG A 859 29.89 8.63 2.49
N ARG A 860 30.25 9.81 1.99
CA ARG A 860 31.62 10.33 1.82
C ARG A 860 31.84 11.67 2.51
N LEU A 861 30.94 12.10 3.38
CA LEU A 861 31.06 13.38 4.10
C LEU A 861 32.36 13.53 4.89
N ASN A 862 32.99 12.43 5.32
CA ASN A 862 34.33 12.47 5.91
C ASN A 862 35.41 12.99 4.94
N GLN A 863 35.30 12.65 3.66
CA GLN A 863 36.18 13.14 2.60
C GLN A 863 35.83 14.58 2.22
N GLU A 864 34.55 14.93 2.25
CA GLU A 864 34.09 16.30 2.01
C GLU A 864 34.59 17.26 3.09
N ALA A 865 34.55 16.85 4.36
CA ALA A 865 35.19 17.58 5.46
C ALA A 865 36.70 17.78 5.22
N ALA A 866 37.42 16.74 4.77
CA ALA A 866 38.86 16.79 4.53
C ALA A 866 39.26 17.85 3.49
N LYS A 867 38.38 18.17 2.53
CA LYS A 867 38.62 19.23 1.54
C LYS A 867 38.77 20.61 2.18
N THR A 868 38.11 20.86 3.31
CA THR A 868 38.23 22.15 4.03
C THR A 868 39.62 22.35 4.65
N VAL A 869 40.30 21.26 5.02
CA VAL A 869 41.72 21.27 5.42
C VAL A 869 42.58 21.65 4.23
N LYS A 870 42.38 20.99 3.09
CA LYS A 870 43.17 21.22 1.86
C LYS A 870 43.06 22.64 1.33
N TYR A 871 41.84 23.14 1.14
CA TYR A 871 41.62 24.46 0.54
C TYR A 871 41.73 25.56 1.59
N GLY A 872 41.01 25.41 2.70
CA GLY A 872 40.84 26.46 3.69
C GLY A 872 41.93 26.51 4.76
N GLY A 873 42.78 25.50 4.91
CA GLY A 873 43.72 25.42 6.03
C GLY A 873 43.03 25.31 7.39
N VAL A 874 41.79 24.79 7.40
CA VAL A 874 41.05 24.47 8.63
C VAL A 874 41.76 23.31 9.33
N SER A 875 41.87 23.33 10.66
CA SER A 875 42.47 22.19 11.39
C SER A 875 41.61 20.93 11.24
N GLU A 876 42.21 19.76 11.35
CA GLU A 876 41.48 18.49 11.16
C GLU A 876 40.32 18.32 12.14
N ILE A 877 40.49 18.77 13.40
CA ILE A 877 39.42 18.73 14.41
C ILE A 877 38.26 19.66 14.04
N GLU A 878 38.55 20.87 13.54
CA GLU A 878 37.50 21.80 13.08
C GLU A 878 36.82 21.29 11.81
N ALA A 879 37.56 20.69 10.88
CA ALA A 879 36.99 20.05 9.70
C ALA A 879 36.05 18.90 10.10
N TRP A 880 36.43 18.07 11.08
CA TRP A 880 35.58 17.00 11.58
C TRP A 880 34.31 17.51 12.26
N LYS A 881 34.40 18.62 13.01
CA LYS A 881 33.21 19.29 13.59
C LYS A 881 32.19 19.68 12.52
N MET A 882 32.62 20.06 11.31
CA MET A 882 31.71 20.45 10.22
C MET A 882 30.80 19.31 9.73
N VAL A 883 31.08 18.05 10.07
CA VAL A 883 30.21 16.90 9.74
C VAL A 883 29.71 16.16 10.97
N THR A 884 29.96 16.69 12.18
CA THR A 884 29.55 16.09 13.46
C THR A 884 28.92 17.14 14.39
N LEU A 885 29.72 17.85 15.17
CA LEU A 885 29.26 18.77 16.21
C LEU A 885 28.50 19.99 15.65
N ASN A 886 28.97 20.57 14.54
CA ASN A 886 28.34 21.75 13.96
C ASN A 886 26.95 21.45 13.38
N PRO A 887 26.74 20.42 12.55
CA PRO A 887 25.39 20.05 12.14
C PRO A 887 24.51 19.61 13.33
N ALA A 888 25.08 19.02 14.40
CA ALA A 888 24.31 18.77 15.63
C ALA A 888 23.78 20.07 16.26
N LYS A 889 24.61 21.12 16.30
CA LYS A 889 24.22 22.45 16.81
C LYS A 889 23.17 23.10 15.92
N LEU A 890 23.34 23.03 14.59
CA LEU A 890 22.36 23.57 13.64
C LEU A 890 20.99 22.88 13.76
N LEU A 891 20.96 21.61 14.19
CA LEU A 891 19.75 20.82 14.39
C LEU A 891 19.24 20.80 15.84
N HIS A 892 19.86 21.55 16.76
CA HIS A 892 19.55 21.58 18.19
C HIS A 892 19.52 20.20 18.86
N ILE A 893 20.45 19.33 18.47
CA ILE A 893 20.64 17.98 19.03
C ILE A 893 22.06 17.76 19.55
N ASP A 894 22.87 18.81 19.62
CA ASP A 894 24.25 18.76 20.09
C ASP A 894 24.34 18.41 21.57
N ASP A 895 23.28 18.56 22.37
CA ASP A 895 23.20 18.08 23.74
C ASP A 895 23.31 16.54 23.82
N LYS A 896 22.84 15.83 22.77
CA LYS A 896 22.78 14.36 22.71
C LYS A 896 23.89 13.74 21.88
N VAL A 897 24.24 14.33 20.72
CA VAL A 897 25.12 13.72 19.71
C VAL A 897 26.14 14.72 19.16
N GLY A 898 27.01 14.29 18.23
CA GLY A 898 27.99 15.14 17.55
C GLY A 898 29.36 15.23 18.22
N SER A 899 29.55 14.64 19.40
CA SER A 899 30.83 14.57 20.11
C SER A 899 30.97 13.27 20.93
N ILE A 900 32.21 12.87 21.26
CA ILE A 900 32.47 11.75 22.18
C ILE A 900 32.76 12.34 23.57
N ALA A 901 31.75 12.35 24.42
CA ALA A 901 31.84 12.79 25.81
C ALA A 901 30.91 11.95 26.71
N ALA A 902 31.25 11.84 27.99
CA ALA A 902 30.38 11.15 28.95
C ALA A 902 29.00 11.83 29.03
N GLY A 903 27.94 11.02 29.08
CA GLY A 903 26.55 11.48 29.09
C GLY A 903 25.91 11.59 27.71
N LYS A 904 26.71 11.76 26.64
CA LYS A 904 26.23 11.74 25.25
C LYS A 904 25.67 10.38 24.87
N GLU A 905 24.79 10.39 23.89
CA GLU A 905 24.30 9.17 23.27
C GLU A 905 25.41 8.51 22.45
N ALA A 906 25.46 7.19 22.45
CA ALA A 906 26.53 6.43 21.80
C ALA A 906 26.26 6.25 20.29
N ASP A 907 26.22 7.38 19.58
CA ASP A 907 26.20 7.46 18.11
C ASP A 907 27.66 7.60 17.64
N ILE A 908 28.32 6.47 17.35
CA ILE A 908 29.79 6.35 17.27
C ILE A 908 30.19 5.56 16.03
N VAL A 909 31.33 5.91 15.43
CA VAL A 909 31.94 5.19 14.31
C VAL A 909 33.35 4.75 14.67
N LEU A 910 33.66 3.47 14.43
CA LEU A 910 35.01 2.93 14.47
C LEU A 910 35.54 2.86 13.04
N TRP A 911 36.61 3.60 12.76
CA TRP A 911 37.25 3.70 11.45
C TRP A 911 38.50 2.82 11.38
N SER A 912 38.75 2.26 10.20
CA SER A 912 39.94 1.45 9.92
C SER A 912 41.25 2.25 9.94
N ASP A 913 41.17 3.56 9.74
CA ASP A 913 42.30 4.49 9.59
C ASP A 913 41.83 5.92 9.92
N HIS A 914 42.68 6.92 9.75
CA HIS A 914 42.39 8.33 9.97
C HIS A 914 41.10 8.76 9.25
N PRO A 915 40.07 9.32 9.94
CA PRO A 915 38.73 9.46 9.39
C PRO A 915 38.64 10.40 8.18
N LEU A 916 39.54 11.39 8.06
CA LEU A 916 39.63 12.30 6.90
C LEU A 916 40.36 11.69 5.68
N SER A 917 40.88 10.46 5.79
CA SER A 917 41.59 9.77 4.70
C SER A 917 40.63 9.17 3.68
N ILE A 918 41.03 9.18 2.40
CA ILE A 918 40.30 8.47 1.34
C ILE A 918 40.38 6.94 1.47
N TYR A 919 41.34 6.41 2.24
CA TYR A 919 41.51 4.98 2.50
C TYR A 919 40.70 4.49 3.71
N ALA A 920 40.18 5.41 4.53
CA ALA A 920 39.39 5.05 5.69
C ALA A 920 38.01 4.52 5.29
N TYR A 921 37.58 3.46 5.97
CA TYR A 921 36.21 2.95 5.92
C TYR A 921 35.70 2.70 7.35
N ALA A 922 34.39 2.82 7.53
CA ALA A 922 33.77 2.47 8.80
C ALA A 922 33.83 0.95 8.98
N GLU A 923 34.44 0.48 10.07
CA GLU A 923 34.36 -0.93 10.48
C GLU A 923 33.05 -1.21 11.20
N LYS A 924 32.60 -0.25 12.03
CA LYS A 924 31.35 -0.32 12.78
C LYS A 924 30.71 1.07 12.89
N THR A 925 29.40 1.12 12.73
CA THR A 925 28.59 2.32 12.98
C THR A 925 27.49 1.99 13.97
N LEU A 926 27.49 2.71 15.08
CA LEU A 926 26.58 2.51 16.19
C LEU A 926 25.65 3.71 16.33
N ILE A 927 24.40 3.45 16.70
CA ILE A 927 23.42 4.46 17.10
C ILE A 927 22.86 4.02 18.44
N GLN A 928 22.95 4.88 19.45
CA GLN A 928 22.58 4.58 20.84
C GLN A 928 23.16 3.24 21.31
N GLY A 929 24.45 3.00 21.01
CA GLY A 929 25.16 1.79 21.42
C GLY A 929 24.66 0.49 20.77
N GLN A 930 23.84 0.57 19.73
CA GLN A 930 23.41 -0.56 18.91
C GLN A 930 24.20 -0.54 17.59
N THR A 931 24.79 -1.67 17.21
CA THR A 931 25.58 -1.79 15.97
C THR A 931 24.64 -1.98 14.77
N PHE A 932 24.43 -0.92 13.98
CA PHE A 932 23.58 -0.94 12.77
C PHE A 932 24.35 -1.25 11.49
N PHE A 933 25.66 -1.04 11.49
CA PHE A 933 26.55 -1.48 10.43
C PHE A 933 27.82 -2.11 11.01
N ASP A 934 28.23 -3.23 10.40
CA ASP A 934 29.45 -3.95 10.71
C ASP A 934 30.01 -4.52 9.41
N PHE A 935 31.26 -4.18 9.09
CA PHE A 935 31.90 -4.53 7.82
C PHE A 935 32.01 -6.04 7.58
N GLU A 936 32.27 -6.83 8.61
CA GLU A 936 32.32 -8.28 8.47
C GLU A 936 30.92 -8.87 8.34
N LYS A 937 29.93 -8.29 9.05
CA LYS A 937 28.54 -8.71 8.90
C LYS A 937 28.00 -8.41 7.49
N ASP A 938 28.38 -7.30 6.90
CA ASP A 938 28.00 -6.93 5.53
C ASP A 938 28.39 -8.03 4.52
N LYS A 939 29.63 -8.54 4.61
CA LYS A 939 30.11 -9.64 3.76
C LYS A 939 29.26 -10.91 3.94
N GLU A 940 28.84 -11.21 5.17
CA GLU A 940 27.94 -12.34 5.45
C GLU A 940 26.56 -12.12 4.81
N LEU A 941 25.99 -10.92 4.94
CA LEU A 941 24.70 -10.56 4.35
C LEU A 941 24.74 -10.69 2.82
N GLN A 942 25.81 -10.24 2.16
CA GLN A 942 25.99 -10.39 0.71
C GLN A 942 26.00 -11.87 0.29
N LYS A 943 26.77 -12.72 0.98
CA LYS A 943 26.81 -14.17 0.73
C LYS A 943 25.43 -14.83 0.94
N ARG A 944 24.71 -14.45 2.00
CA ARG A 944 23.34 -14.90 2.28
C ARG A 944 22.39 -14.50 1.15
N ASN A 945 22.44 -13.24 0.70
CA ASN A 945 21.58 -12.72 -0.36
C ASN A 945 21.79 -13.45 -1.69
N GLN A 946 23.03 -13.80 -2.02
CA GLN A 946 23.34 -14.58 -3.21
C GLN A 946 22.74 -16.00 -3.13
N LYS A 947 22.85 -16.66 -1.97
CA LYS A 947 22.24 -17.98 -1.74
C LYS A 947 20.72 -17.93 -1.84
N GLU A 948 20.09 -16.91 -1.23
CA GLU A 948 18.64 -16.70 -1.29
C GLU A 948 18.15 -16.46 -2.72
N ARG A 949 18.83 -15.58 -3.47
CA ARG A 949 18.51 -15.33 -4.88
C ARG A 949 18.54 -16.61 -5.71
N ILE A 950 19.59 -17.43 -5.56
CA ILE A 950 19.71 -18.72 -6.27
C ILE A 950 18.57 -19.66 -5.88
N ARG A 951 18.19 -19.72 -4.60
CA ARG A 951 17.04 -20.52 -4.13
C ARG A 951 15.74 -20.08 -4.79
N LEU A 952 15.44 -18.78 -4.77
CA LEU A 952 14.21 -18.22 -5.32
C LEU A 952 14.12 -18.42 -6.83
N ILE A 953 15.21 -18.20 -7.58
CA ILE A 953 15.25 -18.46 -9.02
C ILE A 953 14.98 -19.94 -9.32
N LYS A 954 15.56 -20.88 -8.56
CA LYS A 954 15.30 -22.32 -8.74
C LYS A 954 13.82 -22.68 -8.51
N ILE A 955 13.20 -22.11 -7.48
CA ILE A 955 11.78 -22.33 -7.21
C ILE A 955 10.94 -21.76 -8.36
N MET A 956 11.24 -20.53 -8.79
CA MET A 956 10.52 -19.85 -9.86
C MET A 956 10.59 -20.63 -11.19
N LEU A 957 11.78 -21.12 -11.58
CA LEU A 957 11.97 -21.99 -12.75
C LEU A 957 11.18 -23.31 -12.66
N ASN A 958 11.04 -23.87 -11.46
CA ASN A 958 10.29 -25.11 -11.26
C ASN A 958 8.78 -24.87 -11.39
N VAL A 959 8.27 -23.78 -10.84
CA VAL A 959 6.85 -23.40 -10.92
C VAL A 959 6.46 -23.10 -12.36
N THR A 960 7.28 -22.36 -13.11
CA THR A 960 7.00 -22.05 -14.52
C THR A 960 7.02 -23.29 -15.40
N LYS A 961 8.02 -24.19 -15.24
CA LYS A 961 8.14 -25.42 -16.03
C LYS A 961 7.09 -26.49 -15.71
N LYS A 962 6.74 -26.69 -14.43
CA LYS A 962 5.87 -27.82 -14.00
C LYS A 962 4.40 -27.47 -13.90
N GLU A 963 4.07 -26.20 -13.72
CA GLU A 963 2.68 -25.78 -13.42
C GLU A 963 2.05 -24.90 -14.50
N GLY A 964 2.82 -24.49 -15.53
CA GLY A 964 2.33 -23.59 -16.57
C GLY A 964 1.83 -22.26 -16.00
N ALA A 965 2.44 -21.82 -14.89
CA ALA A 965 2.06 -20.59 -14.22
C ALA A 965 2.29 -19.38 -15.14
N GLU A 966 1.34 -18.43 -15.14
CA GLU A 966 1.53 -17.18 -15.86
C GLU A 966 2.76 -16.43 -15.34
N THR A 967 3.64 -16.03 -16.25
CA THR A 967 4.83 -15.26 -15.95
C THR A 967 4.63 -13.78 -16.29
N GLN A 968 5.48 -12.94 -15.69
CA GLN A 968 5.67 -11.54 -16.06
C GLN A 968 7.13 -11.31 -16.46
N ILE A 969 7.35 -10.28 -17.28
CA ILE A 969 8.68 -9.93 -17.77
C ILE A 969 9.51 -9.36 -16.59
N PRO A 970 10.76 -9.79 -16.40
CA PRO A 970 11.69 -9.10 -15.52
C PRO A 970 11.88 -7.63 -15.93
N VAL A 971 11.58 -6.71 -15.02
CA VAL A 971 11.80 -5.27 -15.25
C VAL A 971 12.82 -4.77 -14.24
N GLN A 972 13.82 -4.04 -14.72
CA GLN A 972 14.75 -3.36 -13.83
C GLN A 972 14.01 -2.23 -13.12
N ASN A 973 13.80 -2.39 -11.81
CA ASN A 973 13.28 -1.32 -10.99
C ASN A 973 14.40 -0.32 -10.70
N LYS A 974 14.50 0.75 -11.51
CA LYS A 974 15.44 1.84 -11.29
C LYS A 974 14.89 2.76 -10.20
N LYS A 975 15.60 2.84 -9.07
CA LYS A 975 15.35 3.89 -8.08
C LYS A 975 15.57 5.25 -8.75
N ARG A 976 14.58 6.14 -8.65
CA ARG A 976 14.78 7.57 -8.91
C ARG A 976 15.49 8.14 -7.69
N TYR A 977 16.72 8.62 -7.87
CA TYR A 977 17.37 9.45 -6.86
C TYR A 977 16.69 10.83 -6.87
N PHE A 978 16.50 11.38 -5.68
CA PHE A 978 15.92 12.69 -5.51
C PHE A 978 17.02 13.65 -5.10
N GLU A 979 17.04 14.80 -5.75
CA GLU A 979 17.81 15.99 -5.40
C GLU A 979 16.83 17.17 -5.17
N CYS A 980 17.32 18.30 -4.71
CA CYS A 980 16.52 19.51 -4.47
C CYS A 980 15.53 19.84 -5.61
N GLU A 981 15.96 19.71 -6.87
CA GLU A 981 15.19 20.06 -8.08
C GLU A 981 14.19 19.00 -8.54
N THR A 982 14.09 17.85 -7.84
CA THR A 982 13.29 16.73 -8.34
C THR A 982 11.79 16.95 -8.08
N ILE A 983 11.04 17.33 -9.11
CA ILE A 983 9.57 17.52 -9.09
C ILE A 983 8.83 16.20 -9.30
#